data_AF-A0A932KL72-F1
#
_entry.id   AF-A0A932KL72-F1
#
_cell.length_a   1.000
_cell.length_b   1.000
_cell.length_c   1.000
_cell.angle_alpha   90.00
_cell.angle_beta   90.00
_cell.angle_gamma   90.00
#
_symmetry.space_group_name_H-M   'P 1'
#
loop_
_entity.id
_entity.type
_entity.pdbx_description
1 polymer ?
#
loop_
_entity_poly.entity_id
_entity_poly.type
_entity_poly.pdbx_seq_one_letter_code
_entity_poly.pdbx_strand_id
1 'polypeptide(L)'
;MTWGLRQRLTLTVAVVMVVSMTVVGLWRIQSEKRERLETAEAHGREMAEIVADLVGPLMARGQIRDVDALIVSFLRGHDVYTLEVLDPSGDGFSVVEKPVPETLAVRINPQVPIRHEGMEIGSVRLLYVPREAREGFGSLILQNVAVDAGIVIFISFILVMILSRLVVRPLAETVGTITRVAEGGDFTVRLDESRYRGEFGELARGVNGLVGTVRTLLGDVKRALYQTEVTSDRVAMDTKLLEEGTSVQREAMESTSSSIAEMGASIKNVAASADNLSTSAEETASSIHEMAASIENVAESAGTLSHAVEETSSAIVEVTASISQVGKSVDQLASAVHETAAAVNEIGATIREVESAARESAGLAEDVMKEASETGMQAVEAAREGMTAIRETVTRGAEVINRLGARSEEIGKILTVIAEVTDQTSLLALNAAILAAQAGEYGKGFAVVADEIKELAERTANSTKEIEDVVEAVRREASDAVRAMEEGVKKTEGGVRLSLAAGRALETIVNRARQSVERAQGIERATGEQARGVRQVGVAMEHVREMIDQILRATQEQRGGSESIMRTAERMRDLTHQVGRATSDLAQGSRQIIQAVESTTDQVMVIVEATKEQEQGSHRIMDSIERISRIPRQTAGVAKVMAGAARDLVGEAGRFRETVRAYRTAERRTGGTALAFGVIPLDRADVMREKFKPLADYLSHGLGRPVDLKVPDRYEACLRDIWEEEADFAYLTPTTYIEARHKFGVSLVAKALRNGLPFNHSAIVVPPGSRIARLEQIAGKRVAFGDERSTSSYLMPRLMLARAGVRLIDLDEYSFFGHHDRVAEAVLGGEADAGGMMEATARRFAERGLGILAVSPDIPEFCVVAAAGTPAPLADRVRELLTGLSASRPEDLRILKSISSDYTGFAAGADADYDGVRTSVQEVYGITYTGGGA
;
A
#
# COMPACT_ATOMS: atom_id res chain seq x y z
N MET A 1 22.31 2.43 -96.79
CA MET A 1 21.18 3.14 -97.41
C MET A 1 19.96 2.22 -97.39
N THR A 2 19.07 2.42 -96.42
CA THR A 2 17.81 1.69 -96.32
C THR A 2 16.83 2.26 -97.35
N TRP A 3 16.61 1.53 -98.44
CA TRP A 3 15.65 1.94 -99.47
C TRP A 3 14.25 2.00 -98.87
N GLY A 4 13.58 3.14 -99.00
CA GLY A 4 12.24 3.37 -98.45
C GLY A 4 11.22 2.40 -99.05
N LEU A 5 10.12 2.11 -98.34
CA LEU A 5 9.09 1.16 -98.77
C LEU A 5 8.62 1.40 -100.22
N ARG A 6 8.57 2.68 -100.62
CA ARG A 6 8.28 3.15 -101.98
C ARG A 6 9.25 2.61 -103.04
N GLN A 7 10.55 2.56 -102.73
CA GLN A 7 11.59 2.10 -103.65
C GLN A 7 11.68 0.57 -103.72
N ARG A 8 11.43 -0.13 -102.59
CA ARG A 8 11.38 -1.61 -102.56
C ARG A 8 10.24 -2.16 -103.40
N LEU A 9 9.03 -1.59 -103.29
CA LEU A 9 7.87 -2.07 -104.03
C LEU A 9 8.03 -1.90 -105.56
N THR A 10 8.61 -0.78 -106.00
CA THR A 10 8.88 -0.54 -107.43
C THR A 10 9.91 -1.51 -108.01
N LEU A 11 10.94 -1.89 -107.24
CA LEU A 11 11.99 -2.77 -107.73
C LEU A 11 11.47 -4.20 -107.92
N THR A 12 10.66 -4.71 -106.98
CA THR A 12 10.14 -6.08 -107.04
C THR A 12 9.22 -6.30 -108.24
N VAL A 13 8.34 -5.33 -108.53
CA VAL A 13 7.41 -5.43 -109.68
C VAL A 13 8.15 -5.34 -111.02
N ALA A 14 9.21 -4.52 -111.11
CA ALA A 14 10.02 -4.41 -112.32
C ALA A 14 10.76 -5.71 -112.67
N VAL A 15 11.30 -6.42 -111.66
CA VAL A 15 12.03 -7.68 -111.88
C VAL A 15 11.11 -8.79 -112.40
N VAL A 16 9.89 -8.90 -111.88
CA VAL A 16 8.94 -9.94 -112.29
C VAL A 16 8.50 -9.78 -113.76
N MET A 17 8.37 -8.54 -114.25
CA MET A 17 7.99 -8.28 -115.64
C MET A 17 9.08 -8.62 -116.66
N VAL A 18 10.36 -8.42 -116.33
CA VAL A 18 11.48 -8.70 -117.25
C VAL A 18 11.68 -10.21 -117.47
N VAL A 19 11.50 -11.01 -116.42
CA VAL A 19 11.67 -12.47 -116.50
C VAL A 19 10.61 -13.12 -117.38
N SER A 20 9.35 -12.66 -117.31
CA SER A 20 8.25 -13.26 -118.07
C SER A 20 8.34 -13.02 -119.58
N MET A 21 8.79 -11.85 -120.03
CA MET A 21 8.92 -11.56 -121.47
C MET A 21 10.10 -12.28 -122.14
N THR A 22 11.20 -12.52 -121.40
CA THR A 22 12.39 -13.22 -121.92
C THR A 22 12.09 -14.68 -122.33
N VAL A 23 11.17 -15.34 -121.62
CA VAL A 23 10.75 -16.73 -121.92
C VAL A 23 9.96 -16.81 -123.22
N VAL A 24 9.10 -15.82 -123.50
CA VAL A 24 8.30 -15.77 -124.73
C VAL A 24 9.19 -15.56 -125.96
N GLY A 25 10.24 -14.74 -125.84
CA GLY A 25 11.21 -14.49 -126.92
C GLY A 25 12.00 -15.74 -127.35
N LEU A 26 12.44 -16.58 -126.41
CA LEU A 26 13.20 -17.80 -126.72
C LEU A 26 12.37 -18.88 -127.44
N TRP A 27 11.10 -19.02 -127.06
CA TRP A 27 10.21 -20.03 -127.65
C TRP A 27 9.98 -19.79 -129.15
N ARG A 28 9.85 -18.52 -129.55
CA ARG A 28 9.61 -18.13 -130.95
C ARG A 28 10.80 -18.39 -131.87
N ILE A 29 12.04 -18.20 -131.38
CA ILE A 29 13.27 -18.47 -132.15
C ILE A 29 13.48 -19.96 -132.40
N GLN A 30 13.09 -20.83 -131.45
CA GLN A 30 13.22 -22.28 -131.59
C GLN A 30 12.27 -22.87 -132.64
N SER A 31 11.07 -22.30 -132.82
CA SER A 31 10.07 -22.87 -133.74
C SER A 31 10.47 -22.71 -135.21
N GLU A 32 11.01 -21.56 -135.62
CA GLU A 32 11.40 -21.28 -137.02
C GLU A 32 12.60 -22.11 -137.51
N LYS A 33 13.51 -22.52 -136.60
CA LYS A 33 14.68 -23.35 -136.98
C LYS A 33 14.27 -24.77 -137.39
N ARG A 34 13.20 -25.31 -136.82
CA ARG A 34 12.78 -26.70 -137.02
C ARG A 34 12.19 -26.94 -138.42
N GLU A 35 11.43 -25.99 -138.93
CA GLU A 35 10.73 -26.07 -140.22
C GLU A 35 11.70 -26.16 -141.42
N ARG A 36 12.84 -25.47 -141.38
CA ARG A 36 13.82 -25.46 -142.48
C ARG A 36 14.66 -26.74 -142.62
N LEU A 37 14.81 -27.54 -141.56
CA LEU A 37 15.58 -28.79 -141.60
C LEU A 37 14.81 -29.94 -142.26
N GLU A 38 13.49 -30.02 -142.06
CA GLU A 38 12.65 -31.07 -142.66
C GLU A 38 12.58 -30.96 -144.19
N THR A 39 12.56 -29.74 -144.73
CA THR A 39 12.50 -29.49 -146.18
C THR A 39 13.76 -29.96 -146.92
N ALA A 40 14.93 -29.90 -146.26
CA ALA A 40 16.22 -30.30 -146.84
C ALA A 40 16.40 -31.82 -146.91
N GLU A 41 15.78 -32.59 -146.00
CA GLU A 41 15.84 -34.05 -146.00
C GLU A 41 15.04 -34.68 -147.15
N ALA A 42 13.89 -34.08 -147.48
CA ALA A 42 13.04 -34.54 -148.57
C ALA A 42 13.74 -34.49 -149.93
N HIS A 43 14.42 -33.38 -150.24
CA HIS A 43 15.13 -33.18 -151.52
C HIS A 43 16.28 -34.19 -151.74
N GLY A 44 17.03 -34.53 -150.69
CA GLY A 44 18.11 -35.51 -150.82
C GLY A 44 17.58 -36.91 -151.19
N ARG A 45 16.41 -37.29 -150.68
CA ARG A 45 15.81 -38.62 -150.85
C ARG A 45 15.31 -38.83 -152.28
N GLU A 46 14.66 -37.82 -152.84
CA GLU A 46 14.19 -37.80 -154.23
C GLU A 46 15.36 -37.98 -155.21
N MET A 47 16.50 -37.32 -154.94
CA MET A 47 17.71 -37.45 -155.75
C MET A 47 18.28 -38.89 -155.74
N ALA A 48 18.19 -39.60 -154.61
CA ALA A 48 18.63 -40.98 -154.49
C ALA A 48 17.68 -41.98 -155.19
N GLU A 49 16.37 -41.71 -155.21
CA GLU A 49 15.36 -42.48 -155.96
C GLU A 49 15.61 -42.44 -157.47
N ILE A 50 15.87 -41.24 -158.02
CA ILE A 50 16.18 -41.09 -159.45
C ILE A 50 17.38 -41.96 -159.86
N VAL A 51 18.42 -42.00 -159.02
CA VAL A 51 19.62 -42.79 -159.29
C VAL A 51 19.33 -44.29 -159.17
N ALA A 52 18.50 -44.70 -158.21
CA ALA A 52 18.11 -46.10 -158.05
C ALA A 52 17.36 -46.64 -159.27
N ASP A 53 16.43 -45.85 -159.82
CA ASP A 53 15.63 -46.23 -160.99
C ASP A 53 16.47 -46.37 -162.28
N LEU A 54 17.48 -45.52 -162.48
CA LEU A 54 18.36 -45.65 -163.65
C LEU A 54 19.31 -46.85 -163.57
N VAL A 55 19.75 -47.22 -162.37
CA VAL A 55 20.72 -48.31 -162.15
C VAL A 55 20.06 -49.69 -162.22
N GLY A 56 18.79 -49.82 -161.81
CA GLY A 56 18.06 -51.09 -161.77
C GLY A 56 18.11 -51.94 -163.05
N PRO A 57 17.76 -51.38 -164.24
CA PRO A 57 17.81 -52.13 -165.50
C PRO A 57 19.22 -52.55 -165.93
N LEU A 58 20.25 -51.82 -165.50
CA LEU A 58 21.66 -52.08 -165.81
C LEU A 58 22.21 -53.21 -164.94
N MET A 59 21.83 -53.23 -163.66
CA MET A 59 22.19 -54.32 -162.75
C MET A 59 21.56 -55.66 -163.14
N ALA A 60 20.28 -55.67 -163.53
CA ALA A 60 19.59 -56.89 -163.95
C ALA A 60 20.21 -57.55 -165.19
N ARG A 61 20.85 -56.78 -166.08
CA ARG A 61 21.54 -57.30 -167.28
C ARG A 61 23.00 -57.69 -167.06
N GLY A 62 23.52 -57.57 -165.83
CA GLY A 62 24.93 -57.84 -165.53
C GLY A 62 25.91 -56.85 -166.16
N GLN A 63 25.42 -55.68 -166.62
CA GLN A 63 26.22 -54.65 -167.27
C GLN A 63 26.86 -53.71 -166.23
N ILE A 64 27.71 -54.26 -165.35
CA ILE A 64 28.31 -53.54 -164.21
C ILE A 64 29.12 -52.31 -164.68
N ARG A 65 29.77 -52.39 -165.85
CA ARG A 65 30.54 -51.27 -166.42
C ARG A 65 29.70 -50.04 -166.77
N ASP A 66 28.42 -50.23 -167.08
CA ASP A 66 27.53 -49.11 -167.43
C ASP A 66 26.98 -48.42 -166.17
N VAL A 67 26.93 -49.13 -165.04
CA VAL A 67 26.56 -48.58 -163.72
C VAL A 67 27.63 -47.59 -163.21
N ASP A 68 28.91 -47.94 -163.33
CA ASP A 68 30.02 -47.05 -162.96
C ASP A 68 30.00 -45.72 -163.74
N ALA A 69 29.75 -45.81 -165.06
CA ALA A 69 29.69 -44.62 -165.91
C ALA A 69 28.53 -43.69 -165.51
N LEU A 70 27.40 -44.26 -165.05
CA LEU A 70 26.24 -43.51 -164.62
C LEU A 70 26.45 -42.83 -163.25
N ILE A 71 27.06 -43.52 -162.28
CA ILE A 71 27.40 -42.99 -160.95
C ILE A 71 28.35 -41.79 -161.08
N VAL A 72 29.38 -41.91 -161.93
CA VAL A 72 30.34 -40.82 -162.18
C VAL A 72 29.67 -39.58 -162.79
N SER A 73 28.59 -39.75 -163.56
CA SER A 73 27.83 -38.62 -164.12
C SER A 73 27.05 -37.83 -163.06
N PHE A 74 26.45 -38.52 -162.07
CA PHE A 74 25.71 -37.89 -160.97
C PHE A 74 26.64 -37.16 -159.99
N LEU A 75 27.84 -37.69 -159.76
CA LEU A 75 28.86 -37.05 -158.93
C LEU A 75 29.48 -35.78 -159.54
N ARG A 76 29.16 -35.41 -160.79
CA ARG A 76 29.52 -34.07 -161.29
C ARG A 76 28.64 -32.95 -160.71
N GLY A 77 27.50 -33.27 -160.08
CA GLY A 77 26.72 -32.31 -159.31
C GLY A 77 27.51 -31.73 -158.11
N HIS A 78 27.27 -30.47 -157.77
CA HIS A 78 28.01 -29.75 -156.71
C HIS A 78 27.53 -30.07 -155.29
N ASP A 79 26.34 -30.65 -155.14
CA ASP A 79 25.69 -30.82 -153.83
C ASP A 79 25.69 -32.27 -153.33
N VAL A 80 26.15 -33.20 -154.18
CA VAL A 80 26.31 -34.63 -153.88
C VAL A 80 27.79 -34.94 -153.70
N TYR A 81 28.14 -35.44 -152.52
CA TYR A 81 29.53 -35.71 -152.13
C TYR A 81 29.89 -37.19 -152.22
N THR A 82 28.95 -38.08 -151.90
CA THR A 82 29.14 -39.53 -151.96
C THR A 82 27.93 -40.15 -152.62
N LEU A 83 28.13 -41.12 -153.52
CA LEU A 83 27.06 -41.93 -154.09
C LEU A 83 27.52 -43.39 -154.15
N GLU A 84 26.80 -44.27 -153.47
CA GLU A 84 27.06 -45.72 -153.40
C GLU A 84 25.89 -46.50 -153.98
N VAL A 85 26.18 -47.51 -154.79
CA VAL A 85 25.21 -48.53 -155.19
C VAL A 85 25.57 -49.84 -154.48
N LEU A 86 24.65 -50.35 -153.69
CA LEU A 86 24.80 -51.49 -152.77
C LEU A 86 24.02 -52.70 -153.32
N ASP A 87 24.53 -53.90 -153.15
CA ASP A 87 23.81 -55.15 -153.44
C ASP A 87 22.74 -55.46 -152.36
N PRO A 88 21.93 -56.53 -152.51
CA PRO A 88 20.93 -56.94 -151.51
C PRO A 88 21.54 -57.35 -150.15
N SER A 89 22.82 -57.77 -150.16
CA SER A 89 23.62 -58.12 -148.98
C SER A 89 24.18 -56.87 -148.27
N GLY A 90 24.07 -55.70 -148.89
CA GLY A 90 24.61 -54.42 -148.42
C GLY A 90 26.07 -54.16 -148.80
N ASP A 91 26.69 -55.00 -149.63
CA ASP A 91 28.06 -54.80 -150.11
C ASP A 91 28.06 -53.95 -151.39
N GLY A 92 28.95 -52.95 -151.44
CA GLY A 92 28.98 -51.95 -152.51
C GLY A 92 29.43 -52.52 -153.85
N PHE A 93 28.57 -52.45 -154.86
CA PHE A 93 28.92 -52.76 -156.25
C PHE A 93 29.80 -51.67 -156.88
N SER A 94 29.60 -50.41 -156.47
CA SER A 94 30.40 -49.28 -156.91
C SER A 94 30.26 -48.11 -155.94
N VAL A 95 31.40 -47.51 -155.59
CA VAL A 95 31.52 -46.39 -154.65
C VAL A 95 32.42 -45.34 -155.27
N VAL A 96 31.94 -44.10 -155.34
CA VAL A 96 32.78 -42.95 -155.68
C VAL A 96 32.51 -41.82 -154.68
N GLU A 97 33.58 -41.28 -154.10
CA GLU A 97 33.51 -40.34 -152.98
C GLU A 97 34.36 -39.08 -153.24
N LYS A 98 33.82 -37.90 -152.89
CA LYS A 98 34.55 -36.61 -152.81
C LYS A 98 34.84 -36.25 -151.35
N PRO A 99 35.99 -35.63 -151.03
CA PRO A 99 36.27 -35.16 -149.67
C PRO A 99 35.29 -34.05 -149.23
N VAL A 100 34.70 -34.20 -148.04
CA VAL A 100 33.71 -33.28 -147.45
C VAL A 100 34.37 -32.39 -146.38
N PRO A 101 34.20 -31.04 -146.38
CA PRO A 101 34.74 -30.16 -145.35
C PRO A 101 34.12 -30.39 -143.96
N GLU A 102 34.94 -30.42 -142.89
CA GLU A 102 34.47 -30.58 -141.50
C GLU A 102 33.63 -29.39 -140.98
N THR A 103 33.67 -28.23 -141.63
CA THR A 103 33.02 -26.99 -141.16
C THR A 103 31.53 -26.88 -141.49
N LEU A 104 30.93 -27.88 -142.14
CA LEU A 104 29.52 -27.87 -142.53
C LEU A 104 28.67 -28.65 -141.51
N ALA A 105 27.86 -27.91 -140.74
CA ALA A 105 27.12 -28.40 -139.57
C ALA A 105 25.86 -29.23 -139.87
N VAL A 106 25.45 -29.36 -141.14
CA VAL A 106 24.25 -30.13 -141.52
C VAL A 106 24.60 -31.04 -142.70
N ARG A 107 24.47 -32.36 -142.51
CA ARG A 107 24.73 -33.42 -143.52
C ARG A 107 23.51 -34.34 -143.62
N ILE A 108 23.10 -34.69 -144.83
CA ILE A 108 21.89 -35.50 -145.07
C ILE A 108 22.26 -36.73 -145.92
N ASN A 109 21.96 -37.93 -145.44
CA ASN A 109 22.40 -39.22 -146.01
C ASN A 109 21.23 -40.18 -146.36
N PRO A 110 20.46 -39.94 -147.43
CA PRO A 110 19.37 -40.84 -147.80
C PRO A 110 19.86 -42.14 -148.47
N GLN A 111 19.24 -43.26 -148.12
CA GLN A 111 19.43 -44.57 -148.76
C GLN A 111 18.09 -45.09 -149.29
N VAL A 112 18.07 -45.52 -150.55
CA VAL A 112 16.87 -45.88 -151.31
C VAL A 112 17.06 -47.22 -152.03
N PRO A 113 16.12 -48.17 -151.95
CA PRO A 113 16.25 -49.47 -152.62
C PRO A 113 16.12 -49.39 -154.15
N ILE A 114 16.88 -50.21 -154.86
CA ILE A 114 16.85 -50.43 -156.31
C ILE A 114 15.96 -51.64 -156.61
N ARG A 115 14.92 -51.45 -157.43
CA ARG A 115 13.97 -52.51 -157.77
C ARG A 115 13.92 -52.75 -159.28
N HIS A 116 13.89 -54.01 -159.70
CA HIS A 116 13.66 -54.40 -161.10
C HIS A 116 12.65 -55.55 -161.16
N GLU A 117 11.58 -55.39 -161.94
CA GLU A 117 10.44 -56.33 -162.04
C GLU A 117 9.84 -56.75 -160.67
N GLY A 118 9.85 -55.84 -159.70
CA GLY A 118 9.23 -56.05 -158.38
C GLY A 118 10.10 -56.76 -157.35
N MET A 119 11.30 -57.24 -157.73
CA MET A 119 12.32 -57.70 -156.78
C MET A 119 13.35 -56.60 -156.51
N GLU A 120 13.73 -56.47 -155.24
CA GLU A 120 14.80 -55.58 -154.82
C GLU A 120 16.14 -56.26 -155.13
N ILE A 121 16.97 -55.57 -155.90
CA ILE A 121 18.24 -56.10 -156.39
C ILE A 121 19.45 -55.28 -155.90
N GLY A 122 19.20 -54.27 -155.04
CA GLY A 122 20.23 -53.44 -154.43
C GLY A 122 19.66 -52.18 -153.76
N SER A 123 20.49 -51.22 -153.38
CA SER A 123 20.06 -49.87 -152.92
C SER A 123 21.09 -48.78 -153.27
N VAL A 124 20.64 -47.54 -153.47
CA VAL A 124 21.51 -46.35 -153.65
C VAL A 124 21.58 -45.57 -152.35
N ARG A 125 22.79 -45.22 -151.90
CA ARG A 125 23.03 -44.29 -150.78
C ARG A 125 23.71 -43.03 -151.30
N LEU A 126 23.23 -41.87 -150.87
CA LEU A 126 23.68 -40.54 -151.29
C LEU A 126 24.10 -39.71 -150.08
N LEU A 127 25.17 -38.91 -150.16
CA LEU A 127 25.47 -37.83 -149.21
C LEU A 127 25.22 -36.47 -149.87
N TYR A 128 24.26 -35.72 -149.35
CA TYR A 128 23.78 -34.43 -149.86
C TYR A 128 23.90 -33.31 -148.81
N VAL A 129 24.32 -32.12 -149.25
CA VAL A 129 24.38 -30.89 -148.42
C VAL A 129 23.72 -29.72 -149.15
N PRO A 130 22.62 -29.13 -148.66
CA PRO A 130 21.92 -28.04 -149.34
C PRO A 130 22.71 -26.72 -149.31
N ARG A 131 22.67 -25.98 -150.42
CA ARG A 131 23.40 -24.72 -150.61
C ARG A 131 22.94 -23.57 -149.68
N GLU A 132 21.68 -23.61 -149.22
CA GLU A 132 21.04 -22.56 -148.39
C GLU A 132 21.51 -22.56 -146.93
N ALA A 133 22.15 -23.63 -146.45
CA ALA A 133 22.67 -23.70 -145.09
C ALA A 133 23.93 -22.84 -144.86
N ARG A 134 24.44 -22.14 -145.88
CA ARG A 134 25.71 -21.40 -145.82
C ARG A 134 25.60 -19.92 -145.39
N GLU A 135 24.43 -19.25 -145.41
CA GLU A 135 24.35 -17.81 -145.08
C GLU A 135 23.01 -17.37 -144.40
N GLY A 136 23.06 -16.74 -143.20
CA GLY A 136 22.05 -15.75 -142.76
C GLY A 136 21.15 -15.99 -141.51
N PHE A 137 21.68 -16.11 -140.28
CA PHE A 137 20.88 -16.17 -139.02
C PHE A 137 20.89 -14.91 -138.13
N GLY A 138 21.72 -13.88 -138.40
CA GLY A 138 22.02 -12.81 -137.43
C GLY A 138 21.04 -11.61 -137.35
N SER A 139 20.31 -11.27 -138.41
CA SER A 139 19.56 -10.00 -138.48
C SER A 139 18.17 -10.02 -137.80
N LEU A 140 17.61 -11.19 -137.48
CA LEU A 140 16.26 -11.35 -136.90
C LEU A 140 16.20 -11.08 -135.37
N ILE A 141 17.32 -11.15 -134.65
CA ILE A 141 17.32 -11.02 -133.18
C ILE A 141 17.16 -9.55 -132.73
N LEU A 142 17.72 -8.59 -133.44
CA LEU A 142 17.82 -7.21 -132.97
C LEU A 142 16.49 -6.44 -133.02
N GLN A 143 15.63 -6.72 -134.00
CA GLN A 143 14.37 -5.98 -134.19
C GLN A 143 13.32 -6.29 -133.11
N ASN A 144 13.36 -7.49 -132.53
CA ASN A 144 12.40 -7.93 -131.52
C ASN A 144 12.66 -7.32 -130.13
N VAL A 145 13.92 -7.03 -129.77
CA VAL A 145 14.27 -6.47 -128.44
C VAL A 145 13.76 -5.03 -128.25
N ALA A 146 13.64 -4.25 -129.31
CA ALA A 146 13.28 -2.82 -129.21
C ALA A 146 11.80 -2.58 -128.86
N VAL A 147 10.89 -3.47 -129.27
CA VAL A 147 9.44 -3.32 -129.01
C VAL A 147 9.11 -3.63 -127.54
N ASP A 148 9.76 -4.64 -126.96
CA ASP A 148 9.52 -5.06 -125.57
C ASP A 148 9.93 -3.97 -124.55
N ALA A 149 10.98 -3.20 -124.85
CA ALA A 149 11.44 -2.11 -123.98
C ALA A 149 10.41 -0.97 -123.82
N GLY A 150 9.58 -0.71 -124.85
CA GLY A 150 8.60 0.38 -124.82
C GLY A 150 7.42 0.13 -123.87
N ILE A 151 6.96 -1.12 -123.74
CA ILE A 151 5.76 -1.47 -122.97
C ILE A 151 6.02 -1.36 -121.45
N VAL A 152 7.23 -1.72 -121.00
CA VAL A 152 7.60 -1.73 -119.57
C VAL A 152 7.61 -0.33 -118.95
N ILE A 153 8.04 0.68 -119.71
CA ILE A 153 8.15 2.07 -119.22
C ILE A 153 6.76 2.65 -118.93
N PHE A 154 5.76 2.37 -119.79
CA PHE A 154 4.43 2.97 -119.66
C PHE A 154 3.66 2.46 -118.43
N ILE A 155 3.72 1.15 -118.15
CA ILE A 155 3.02 0.55 -117.00
C ILE A 155 3.60 1.07 -115.67
N SER A 156 4.91 1.31 -115.62
CA SER A 156 5.60 1.78 -114.41
C SER A 156 5.15 3.18 -113.98
N PHE A 157 4.80 4.07 -114.93
CA PHE A 157 4.39 5.45 -114.63
C PHE A 157 3.03 5.53 -113.93
N ILE A 158 2.05 4.74 -114.37
CA ILE A 158 0.68 4.74 -113.81
C ILE A 158 0.67 4.26 -112.35
N LEU A 159 1.49 3.25 -112.03
CA LEU A 159 1.51 2.63 -110.71
C LEU A 159 2.00 3.59 -109.61
N VAL A 160 2.99 4.44 -109.90
CA VAL A 160 3.55 5.41 -108.94
C VAL A 160 2.54 6.48 -108.52
N MET A 161 1.66 6.89 -109.45
CA MET A 161 0.68 7.94 -109.20
C MET A 161 -0.41 7.48 -108.21
N ILE A 162 -0.86 6.22 -108.31
CA ILE A 162 -1.91 5.64 -107.43
C ILE A 162 -1.40 5.49 -105.98
N LEU A 163 -0.19 4.95 -105.80
CA LEU A 163 0.44 4.75 -104.48
C LEU A 163 0.63 6.06 -103.69
N SER A 164 0.87 7.17 -104.39
CA SER A 164 1.13 8.47 -103.73
C SER A 164 -0.12 9.09 -103.10
N ARG A 165 -1.32 8.86 -103.67
CA ARG A 165 -2.58 9.38 -103.12
C ARG A 165 -3.20 8.48 -102.06
N LEU A 166 -3.08 7.16 -102.19
CA LEU A 166 -3.76 6.22 -101.30
C LEU A 166 -2.97 5.88 -100.02
N VAL A 167 -1.64 6.07 -100.00
CA VAL A 167 -0.79 5.63 -98.86
C VAL A 167 0.01 6.78 -98.24
N VAL A 168 0.66 7.62 -99.03
CA VAL A 168 1.67 8.57 -98.51
C VAL A 168 1.06 9.74 -97.73
N ARG A 169 -0.06 10.30 -98.21
CA ARG A 169 -0.69 11.49 -97.60
C ARG A 169 -1.34 11.20 -96.23
N PRO A 170 -2.17 10.15 -96.05
CA PRO A 170 -2.75 9.80 -94.75
C PRO A 170 -1.69 9.50 -93.68
N LEU A 171 -0.58 8.89 -94.09
CA LEU A 171 0.52 8.56 -93.19
C LEU A 171 1.25 9.83 -92.68
N ALA A 172 1.43 10.84 -93.53
CA ALA A 172 2.11 12.08 -93.15
C ALA A 172 1.32 12.92 -92.12
N GLU A 173 -0.01 13.01 -92.24
CA GLU A 173 -0.85 13.73 -91.26
C GLU A 173 -0.89 13.03 -89.89
N THR A 174 -0.90 11.69 -89.89
CA THR A 174 -0.84 10.89 -88.67
C THR A 174 0.48 11.10 -87.93
N VAL A 175 1.60 11.08 -88.66
CA VAL A 175 2.93 11.38 -88.12
C VAL A 175 2.98 12.80 -87.56
N GLY A 176 2.46 13.80 -88.27
CA GLY A 176 2.46 15.19 -87.80
C GLY A 176 1.67 15.43 -86.51
N THR A 177 0.58 14.68 -86.27
CA THR A 177 -0.17 14.77 -85.01
C THR A 177 0.55 14.06 -83.88
N ILE A 178 1.16 12.91 -84.13
CA ILE A 178 2.02 12.22 -83.16
C ILE A 178 3.21 13.10 -82.76
N THR A 179 3.85 13.80 -83.70
CA THR A 179 4.95 14.72 -83.40
C THR A 179 4.52 15.89 -82.53
N ARG A 180 3.34 16.49 -82.76
CA ARG A 180 2.81 17.58 -81.90
C ARG A 180 2.52 17.12 -80.48
N VAL A 181 2.04 15.89 -80.31
CA VAL A 181 1.80 15.28 -78.99
C VAL A 181 3.12 14.92 -78.29
N ALA A 182 4.07 14.33 -79.02
CA ALA A 182 5.33 13.81 -78.49
C ALA A 182 6.37 14.91 -78.19
N GLU A 183 6.49 15.92 -79.05
CA GLU A 183 7.49 16.99 -78.92
C GLU A 183 6.92 18.28 -78.33
N GLY A 184 5.64 18.58 -78.61
CA GLY A 184 4.98 19.81 -78.16
C GLY A 184 4.23 19.69 -76.84
N GLY A 185 4.05 18.47 -76.31
CA GLY A 185 3.31 18.21 -75.08
C GLY A 185 1.82 18.60 -75.15
N ASP A 186 1.27 18.77 -76.36
CA ASP A 186 -0.09 19.22 -76.59
C ASP A 186 -1.03 18.04 -76.84
N PHE A 187 -1.63 17.54 -75.74
CA PHE A 187 -2.59 16.44 -75.76
C PHE A 187 -4.03 16.89 -76.06
N THR A 188 -4.21 18.11 -76.60
CA THR A 188 -5.53 18.61 -77.04
C THR A 188 -5.84 18.30 -78.51
N VAL A 189 -4.83 17.92 -79.31
CA VAL A 189 -4.95 17.71 -80.75
C VAL A 189 -5.60 16.35 -81.08
N ARG A 190 -6.50 16.32 -82.08
CA ARG A 190 -7.18 15.10 -82.57
C ARG A 190 -7.08 14.93 -84.09
N LEU A 191 -7.04 13.68 -84.53
CA LEU A 191 -7.18 13.32 -85.95
C LEU A 191 -8.67 13.21 -86.32
N ASP A 192 -9.05 13.74 -87.50
CA ASP A 192 -10.42 13.67 -88.01
C ASP A 192 -10.71 12.26 -88.57
N GLU A 193 -11.48 11.50 -87.80
CA GLU A 193 -11.83 10.10 -88.09
C GLU A 193 -12.71 9.96 -89.35
N SER A 194 -13.45 11.01 -89.74
CA SER A 194 -14.38 10.95 -90.87
C SER A 194 -13.70 10.97 -92.25
N ARG A 195 -12.43 11.41 -92.28
CA ARG A 195 -11.67 11.70 -93.51
C ARG A 195 -11.00 10.46 -94.13
N TYR A 196 -10.90 9.37 -93.37
CA TYR A 196 -10.14 8.17 -93.73
C TYR A 196 -11.01 6.91 -93.60
N ARG A 197 -10.96 6.01 -94.59
CA ARG A 197 -11.67 4.72 -94.57
C ARG A 197 -10.68 3.56 -94.55
N GLY A 198 -11.08 2.43 -93.98
CA GLY A 198 -10.22 1.25 -93.81
C GLY A 198 -9.17 1.45 -92.71
N GLU A 199 -7.99 0.90 -92.92
CA GLU A 199 -6.88 0.77 -91.97
C GLU A 199 -6.38 2.12 -91.43
N PHE A 200 -6.48 3.20 -92.22
CA PHE A 200 -6.10 4.54 -91.77
C PHE A 200 -7.13 5.20 -90.84
N GLY A 201 -8.42 4.84 -90.95
CA GLY A 201 -9.45 5.26 -89.99
C GLY A 201 -9.34 4.53 -88.65
N GLU A 202 -8.88 3.28 -88.65
CA GLU A 202 -8.48 2.57 -87.42
C GLU A 202 -7.25 3.18 -86.77
N LEU A 203 -6.25 3.57 -87.58
CA LEU A 203 -5.07 4.26 -87.07
C LEU A 203 -5.41 5.61 -86.41
N ALA A 204 -6.31 6.40 -87.00
CA ALA A 204 -6.78 7.66 -86.41
C ALA A 204 -7.50 7.44 -85.07
N ARG A 205 -8.39 6.43 -84.99
CA ARG A 205 -9.07 6.04 -83.75
C ARG A 205 -8.10 5.56 -82.68
N GLY A 206 -7.10 4.76 -83.05
CA GLY A 206 -6.05 4.29 -82.14
C GLY A 206 -5.21 5.43 -81.57
N VAL A 207 -4.82 6.40 -82.40
CA VAL A 207 -4.07 7.60 -81.96
C VAL A 207 -4.92 8.50 -81.05
N ASN A 208 -6.19 8.76 -81.40
CA ASN A 208 -7.10 9.52 -80.55
C ASN A 208 -7.35 8.83 -79.19
N GLY A 209 -7.45 7.49 -79.18
CA GLY A 209 -7.57 6.70 -77.95
C GLY A 209 -6.33 6.79 -77.07
N LEU A 210 -5.13 6.76 -77.67
CA LEU A 210 -3.86 6.94 -76.96
C LEU A 210 -3.76 8.34 -76.34
N VAL A 211 -4.06 9.40 -77.11
CA VAL A 211 -4.07 10.78 -76.61
C VAL A 211 -5.09 10.95 -75.46
N GLY A 212 -6.28 10.37 -75.59
CA GLY A 212 -7.30 10.37 -74.54
C GLY A 212 -6.85 9.65 -73.26
N THR A 213 -6.21 8.49 -73.40
CA THR A 213 -5.69 7.72 -72.27
C THR A 213 -4.59 8.49 -71.52
N VAL A 214 -3.64 9.07 -72.25
CA VAL A 214 -2.56 9.86 -71.64
C VAL A 214 -3.11 11.11 -70.94
N ARG A 215 -4.14 11.75 -71.50
CA ARG A 215 -4.81 12.89 -70.86
C ARG A 215 -5.45 12.50 -69.52
N THR A 216 -6.15 11.37 -69.45
CA THR A 216 -6.73 10.87 -68.20
C THR A 216 -5.65 10.55 -67.18
N LEU A 217 -4.59 9.85 -67.59
CA LEU A 217 -3.45 9.53 -66.72
C LEU A 217 -2.77 10.80 -66.17
N LEU A 218 -2.58 11.83 -66.98
CA LEU A 218 -2.02 13.11 -66.51
C LEU A 218 -2.95 13.82 -65.51
N GLY A 219 -4.27 13.71 -65.68
CA GLY A 219 -5.26 14.18 -64.70
C GLY A 219 -5.21 13.38 -63.39
N ASP A 220 -5.10 12.06 -63.47
CA ASP A 220 -4.95 11.16 -62.31
C ASP A 220 -3.66 11.45 -61.55
N VAL A 221 -2.56 11.70 -62.26
CA VAL A 221 -1.27 12.11 -61.67
C VAL A 221 -1.40 13.46 -60.96
N LYS A 222 -2.06 14.47 -61.54
CA LYS A 222 -2.30 15.76 -60.87
C LYS A 222 -3.08 15.57 -59.56
N ARG A 223 -4.12 14.74 -59.57
CA ARG A 223 -4.92 14.42 -58.37
C ARG A 223 -4.10 13.67 -57.32
N ALA A 224 -3.29 12.69 -57.75
CA ALA A 224 -2.41 11.95 -56.87
C ALA A 224 -1.36 12.86 -56.21
N LEU A 225 -0.73 13.76 -56.97
CA LEU A 225 0.25 14.71 -56.43
C LEU A 225 -0.34 15.63 -55.37
N TYR A 226 -1.55 16.16 -55.60
CA TYR A 226 -2.24 16.96 -54.60
C TYR A 226 -2.57 16.16 -53.35
N GLN A 227 -3.04 14.92 -53.51
CA GLN A 227 -3.31 14.02 -52.38
C GLN A 227 -2.03 13.67 -51.61
N THR A 228 -0.90 13.46 -52.28
CA THR A 228 0.40 13.23 -51.66
C THR A 228 0.84 14.43 -50.84
N GLU A 229 0.75 15.65 -51.37
CA GLU A 229 1.13 16.88 -50.66
C GLU A 229 0.27 17.08 -49.40
N VAL A 230 -1.05 16.94 -49.51
CA VAL A 230 -1.97 17.05 -48.36
C VAL A 230 -1.72 15.95 -47.32
N THR A 231 -1.42 14.73 -47.75
CA THR A 231 -1.17 13.61 -46.83
C THR A 231 0.18 13.77 -46.12
N SER A 232 1.21 14.23 -46.84
CA SER A 232 2.53 14.48 -46.26
C SER A 232 2.51 15.63 -45.24
N ASP A 233 1.76 16.70 -45.49
CA ASP A 233 1.55 17.78 -44.52
C ASP A 233 0.87 17.25 -43.24
N ARG A 234 -0.13 16.37 -43.39
CA ARG A 234 -0.78 15.69 -42.24
C ARG A 234 0.21 14.82 -41.46
N VAL A 235 1.03 14.00 -42.14
CA VAL A 235 2.06 13.18 -41.49
C VAL A 235 3.08 14.04 -40.75
N ALA A 236 3.48 15.19 -41.30
CA ALA A 236 4.40 16.11 -40.64
C ALA A 236 3.78 16.74 -39.37
N MET A 237 2.49 17.02 -39.37
CA MET A 237 1.77 17.51 -38.20
C MET A 237 1.63 16.43 -37.11
N ASP A 238 1.21 15.22 -37.49
CA ASP A 238 1.02 14.10 -36.56
C ASP A 238 2.34 13.66 -35.90
N THR A 239 3.44 13.68 -36.66
CA THR A 239 4.78 13.37 -36.13
C THR A 239 5.26 14.39 -35.11
N LYS A 240 4.93 15.68 -35.28
CA LYS A 240 5.24 16.71 -34.29
C LYS A 240 4.45 16.52 -33.00
N LEU A 241 3.16 16.20 -33.09
CA LEU A 241 2.33 15.87 -31.93
C LEU A 241 2.87 14.63 -31.20
N LEU A 242 3.36 13.64 -31.95
CA LEU A 242 3.97 12.43 -31.40
C LEU A 242 5.29 12.72 -30.66
N GLU A 243 6.14 13.61 -31.18
CA GLU A 243 7.35 14.06 -30.48
C GLU A 243 7.03 14.75 -29.14
N GLU A 244 6.03 15.63 -29.11
CA GLU A 244 5.60 16.28 -27.87
C GLU A 244 5.06 15.26 -26.85
N GLY A 245 4.20 14.32 -27.29
CA GLY A 245 3.64 13.27 -26.44
C GLY A 245 4.70 12.32 -25.86
N THR A 246 5.72 11.96 -26.65
CA THR A 246 6.83 11.09 -26.17
C THR A 246 7.73 11.78 -25.15
N SER A 247 7.90 13.11 -25.21
CA SER A 247 8.64 13.85 -24.18
C SER A 247 7.92 13.82 -22.84
N VAL A 248 6.61 14.08 -22.83
CA VAL A 248 5.78 14.02 -21.62
C VAL A 248 5.78 12.62 -21.02
N GLN A 249 5.67 11.59 -21.86
CA GLN A 249 5.70 10.20 -21.40
C GLN A 249 7.04 9.84 -20.73
N ARG A 250 8.16 10.38 -21.22
CA ARG A 250 9.48 10.16 -20.61
C ARG A 250 9.59 10.78 -19.21
N GLU A 251 9.13 12.02 -19.05
CA GLU A 251 9.11 12.69 -17.74
C GLU A 251 8.24 11.92 -16.72
N ALA A 252 7.08 11.42 -17.13
CA ALA A 252 6.22 10.59 -16.28
C ALA A 252 6.91 9.27 -15.85
N MET A 253 7.73 8.67 -16.72
CA MET A 253 8.50 7.46 -16.38
C MET A 253 9.63 7.75 -15.39
N GLU A 254 10.34 8.87 -15.56
CA GLU A 254 11.39 9.30 -14.61
C GLU A 254 10.79 9.57 -13.22
N SER A 255 9.63 10.23 -13.14
CA SER A 255 8.91 10.44 -11.87
C SER A 255 8.47 9.12 -11.23
N THR A 256 7.87 8.21 -12.00
CA THR A 256 7.44 6.90 -11.47
C THR A 256 8.62 6.09 -10.94
N SER A 257 9.77 6.13 -11.63
CA SER A 257 10.99 5.44 -11.19
C SER A 257 11.48 5.98 -9.83
N SER A 258 11.47 7.29 -9.64
CA SER A 258 11.83 7.91 -8.35
C SER A 258 10.89 7.47 -7.23
N SER A 259 9.56 7.47 -7.46
CA SER A 259 8.59 7.02 -6.47
C SER A 259 8.75 5.54 -6.09
N ILE A 260 9.12 4.67 -7.03
CA ILE A 260 9.42 3.25 -6.76
C ILE A 260 10.71 3.09 -5.95
N ALA A 261 11.73 3.91 -6.22
CA ALA A 261 12.97 3.90 -5.45
C ALA A 261 12.72 4.34 -3.98
N GLU A 262 11.93 5.39 -3.77
CA GLU A 262 11.48 5.81 -2.44
C GLU A 262 10.64 4.72 -1.74
N MET A 263 9.76 4.05 -2.48
CA MET A 263 9.00 2.91 -1.96
C MET A 263 9.93 1.78 -1.47
N GLY A 264 11.00 1.47 -2.21
CA GLY A 264 12.01 0.50 -1.77
C GLY A 264 12.68 0.87 -0.45
N ALA A 265 13.00 2.15 -0.25
CA ALA A 265 13.52 2.65 1.03
C ALA A 265 12.49 2.56 2.16
N SER A 266 11.22 2.90 1.88
CA SER A 266 10.13 2.79 2.84
C SER A 266 9.89 1.34 3.28
N ILE A 267 9.93 0.37 2.35
CA ILE A 267 9.77 -1.05 2.65
C ILE A 267 10.86 -1.53 3.62
N LYS A 268 12.12 -1.13 3.41
CA LYS A 268 13.23 -1.44 4.33
C LYS A 268 13.02 -0.84 5.72
N ASN A 269 12.54 0.39 5.82
CA ASN A 269 12.25 1.02 7.10
C ASN A 269 11.10 0.33 7.85
N VAL A 270 10.06 -0.11 7.15
CA VAL A 270 8.96 -0.90 7.74
C VAL A 270 9.46 -2.25 8.22
N ALA A 271 10.30 -2.95 7.44
CA ALA A 271 10.91 -4.21 7.85
C ALA A 271 11.80 -4.06 9.11
N ALA A 272 12.64 -3.03 9.17
CA ALA A 272 13.44 -2.73 10.35
C ALA A 272 12.58 -2.37 11.58
N SER A 273 11.46 -1.67 11.36
CA SER A 273 10.50 -1.35 12.44
C SER A 273 9.80 -2.60 12.96
N ALA A 274 9.47 -3.55 12.07
CA ALA A 274 8.89 -4.83 12.46
C ALA A 274 9.87 -5.69 13.27
N ASP A 275 11.15 -5.71 12.90
CA ASP A 275 12.22 -6.38 13.65
C ASP A 275 12.38 -5.81 15.06
N ASN A 276 12.49 -4.49 15.19
CA ASN A 276 12.55 -3.80 16.49
C ASN A 276 11.30 -4.06 17.35
N LEU A 277 10.11 -4.10 16.72
CA LEU A 277 8.86 -4.42 17.40
C LEU A 277 8.86 -5.87 17.92
N SER A 278 9.43 -6.81 17.16
CA SER A 278 9.64 -8.20 17.60
C SER A 278 10.50 -8.28 18.85
N THR A 279 11.67 -7.62 18.84
CA THR A 279 12.56 -7.58 20.01
C THR A 279 11.88 -6.95 21.22
N SER A 280 11.16 -5.84 21.02
CA SER A 280 10.42 -5.17 22.10
C SER A 280 9.30 -6.05 22.67
N ALA A 281 8.64 -6.85 21.82
CA ALA A 281 7.62 -7.81 22.24
C ALA A 281 8.25 -8.94 23.09
N GLU A 282 9.41 -9.47 22.70
CA GLU A 282 10.15 -10.48 23.48
C GLU A 282 10.60 -9.95 24.86
N GLU A 283 11.14 -8.73 24.92
CA GLU A 283 11.52 -8.08 26.17
C GLU A 283 10.31 -7.84 27.10
N THR A 284 9.19 -7.43 26.50
CA THR A 284 7.92 -7.27 27.23
C THR A 284 7.42 -8.61 27.77
N ALA A 285 7.48 -9.68 26.97
CA ALA A 285 7.10 -11.02 27.42
C ALA A 285 7.92 -11.48 28.64
N SER A 286 9.25 -11.28 28.59
CA SER A 286 10.14 -11.64 29.71
C SER A 286 9.81 -10.84 30.97
N SER A 287 9.63 -9.52 30.84
CA SER A 287 9.29 -8.63 31.97
C SER A 287 7.95 -9.01 32.62
N ILE A 288 6.97 -9.45 31.83
CA ILE A 288 5.67 -9.88 32.34
C ILE A 288 5.73 -11.25 33.04
N HIS A 289 6.62 -12.15 32.64
CA HIS A 289 6.86 -13.38 33.40
C HIS A 289 7.47 -13.10 34.77
N GLU A 290 8.45 -12.20 34.86
CA GLU A 290 9.02 -11.77 36.15
C GLU A 290 7.97 -11.06 37.02
N MET A 291 7.10 -10.26 36.40
CA MET A 291 5.97 -9.62 37.07
C MET A 291 4.98 -10.66 37.61
N ALA A 292 4.66 -11.71 36.85
CA ALA A 292 3.78 -12.78 37.30
C ALA A 292 4.34 -13.50 38.54
N ALA A 293 5.64 -13.82 38.55
CA ALA A 293 6.31 -14.41 39.70
C ALA A 293 6.29 -13.45 40.92
N SER A 294 6.49 -12.16 40.69
CA SER A 294 6.44 -11.15 41.76
C SER A 294 5.04 -11.01 42.36
N ILE A 295 4.00 -11.05 41.52
CA ILE A 295 2.59 -11.06 41.94
C ILE A 295 2.31 -12.27 42.84
N GLU A 296 2.83 -13.44 42.49
CA GLU A 296 2.64 -14.67 43.26
C GLU A 296 3.33 -14.59 44.64
N ASN A 297 4.56 -14.06 44.69
CA ASN A 297 5.27 -13.79 45.95
C ASN A 297 4.53 -12.78 46.86
N VAL A 298 3.94 -11.74 46.27
CA VAL A 298 3.14 -10.75 47.02
C VAL A 298 1.84 -11.38 47.54
N ALA A 299 1.20 -12.25 46.76
CA ALA A 299 0.01 -12.97 47.18
C ALA A 299 0.31 -13.89 48.38
N GLU A 300 1.41 -14.64 48.31
CA GLU A 300 1.88 -15.49 49.41
C GLU A 300 2.17 -14.65 50.66
N SER A 301 2.92 -13.56 50.52
CA SER A 301 3.27 -12.64 51.62
C SER A 301 2.02 -12.04 52.27
N ALA A 302 1.01 -11.68 51.48
CA ALA A 302 -0.27 -11.20 51.99
C ALA A 302 -1.00 -12.31 52.78
N GLY A 303 -0.97 -13.55 52.31
CA GLY A 303 -1.50 -14.71 53.02
C GLY A 303 -0.82 -14.90 54.39
N THR A 304 0.51 -14.88 54.43
CA THR A 304 1.28 -14.98 55.68
C THR A 304 0.96 -13.83 56.63
N LEU A 305 0.85 -12.60 56.11
CA LEU A 305 0.49 -11.44 56.92
C LEU A 305 -0.92 -11.56 57.52
N SER A 306 -1.88 -12.11 56.77
CA SER A 306 -3.24 -12.35 57.28
C SER A 306 -3.23 -13.28 58.49
N HIS A 307 -2.47 -14.37 58.42
CA HIS A 307 -2.32 -15.30 59.54
C HIS A 307 -1.65 -14.64 60.75
N ALA A 308 -0.59 -13.86 60.54
CA ALA A 308 0.08 -13.14 61.63
C ALA A 308 -0.84 -12.11 62.31
N VAL A 309 -1.71 -11.45 61.55
CA VAL A 309 -2.72 -10.51 62.09
C VAL A 309 -3.79 -11.25 62.90
N GLU A 310 -4.24 -12.43 62.47
CA GLU A 310 -5.17 -13.28 63.22
C GLU A 310 -4.58 -13.77 64.55
N GLU A 311 -3.33 -14.21 64.53
CA GLU A 311 -2.59 -14.64 65.72
C GLU A 311 -2.42 -13.46 66.70
N THR A 312 -2.00 -12.30 66.19
CA THR A 312 -1.88 -11.07 66.98
C THR A 312 -3.22 -10.69 67.60
N SER A 313 -4.31 -10.70 66.83
CA SER A 313 -5.66 -10.41 67.34
C SER A 313 -6.06 -11.35 68.49
N SER A 314 -5.74 -12.63 68.37
CA SER A 314 -6.03 -13.63 69.41
C SER A 314 -5.20 -13.39 70.68
N ALA A 315 -3.91 -13.10 70.52
CA ALA A 315 -3.03 -12.75 71.63
C ALA A 315 -3.50 -11.50 72.38
N ILE A 316 -4.02 -10.48 71.68
CA ILE A 316 -4.55 -9.27 72.32
C ILE A 316 -5.81 -9.58 73.15
N VAL A 317 -6.67 -10.49 72.68
CA VAL A 317 -7.84 -10.93 73.46
C VAL A 317 -7.39 -11.59 74.77
N GLU A 318 -6.36 -12.44 74.73
CA GLU A 318 -5.79 -13.09 75.92
C GLU A 318 -5.12 -12.10 76.87
N VAL A 319 -4.37 -11.12 76.35
CA VAL A 319 -3.79 -10.03 77.14
C VAL A 319 -4.88 -9.21 77.82
N THR A 320 -5.96 -8.90 77.12
CA THR A 320 -7.10 -8.14 77.70
C THR A 320 -7.76 -8.92 78.85
N ALA A 321 -7.92 -10.24 78.70
CA ALA A 321 -8.38 -11.10 79.77
C ALA A 321 -7.43 -11.08 80.98
N SER A 322 -6.12 -11.14 80.73
CA SER A 322 -5.07 -11.09 81.76
C SER A 322 -5.06 -9.75 82.50
N ILE A 323 -5.19 -8.62 81.80
CA ILE A 323 -5.35 -7.28 82.39
C ILE A 323 -6.57 -7.24 83.31
N SER A 324 -7.70 -7.80 82.87
CA SER A 324 -8.90 -7.87 83.71
C SER A 324 -8.71 -8.73 84.96
N GLN A 325 -7.90 -9.79 84.87
CA GLN A 325 -7.59 -10.65 86.02
C GLN A 325 -6.66 -9.95 87.01
N VAL A 326 -5.64 -9.23 86.52
CA VAL A 326 -4.76 -8.39 87.36
C VAL A 326 -5.59 -7.36 88.12
N GLY A 327 -6.55 -6.69 87.46
CA GLY A 327 -7.47 -5.76 88.13
C GLY A 327 -8.21 -6.39 89.31
N LYS A 328 -8.76 -7.60 89.16
CA LYS A 328 -9.40 -8.33 90.26
C LYS A 328 -8.43 -8.67 91.40
N SER A 329 -7.19 -9.05 91.06
CA SER A 329 -6.16 -9.32 92.07
C SER A 329 -5.77 -8.06 92.84
N VAL A 330 -5.77 -6.89 92.20
CA VAL A 330 -5.56 -5.60 92.86
C VAL A 330 -6.67 -5.30 93.87
N ASP A 331 -7.93 -5.53 93.51
CA ASP A 331 -9.08 -5.35 94.42
C ASP A 331 -8.98 -6.27 95.66
N GLN A 332 -8.57 -7.52 95.45
CA GLN A 332 -8.32 -8.47 96.55
C GLN A 332 -7.14 -8.02 97.43
N LEU A 333 -6.05 -7.55 96.83
CA LEU A 333 -4.88 -7.06 97.57
C LEU A 333 -5.25 -5.84 98.44
N ALA A 334 -6.06 -4.92 97.90
CA ALA A 334 -6.53 -3.74 98.61
C ALA A 334 -7.35 -4.11 99.86
N SER A 335 -8.22 -5.12 99.73
CA SER A 335 -9.00 -5.63 100.86
C SER A 335 -8.10 -6.27 101.93
N ALA A 336 -7.12 -7.09 101.51
CA ALA A 336 -6.16 -7.72 102.42
C ALA A 336 -5.27 -6.71 103.16
N VAL A 337 -4.83 -5.63 102.49
CA VAL A 337 -4.11 -4.53 103.14
C VAL A 337 -4.98 -3.83 104.18
N HIS A 338 -6.26 -3.61 103.88
CA HIS A 338 -7.20 -2.99 104.83
C HIS A 338 -7.40 -3.85 106.08
N GLU A 339 -7.61 -5.16 105.92
CA GLU A 339 -7.72 -6.11 107.04
C GLU A 339 -6.43 -6.20 107.85
N THR A 340 -5.27 -6.25 107.18
CA THR A 340 -3.97 -6.31 107.85
C THR A 340 -3.70 -5.03 108.65
N ALA A 341 -4.05 -3.86 108.10
CA ALA A 341 -3.93 -2.59 108.81
C ALA A 341 -4.83 -2.53 110.06
N ALA A 342 -6.05 -3.08 109.98
CA ALA A 342 -6.93 -3.20 111.14
C ALA A 342 -6.33 -4.10 112.23
N ALA A 343 -5.82 -5.28 111.86
CA ALA A 343 -5.13 -6.20 112.77
C ALA A 343 -3.88 -5.55 113.41
N VAL A 344 -3.09 -4.77 112.65
CA VAL A 344 -1.93 -4.02 113.17
C VAL A 344 -2.35 -3.04 114.26
N ASN A 345 -3.48 -2.32 114.07
CA ASN A 345 -4.01 -1.41 115.07
C ASN A 345 -4.48 -2.14 116.34
N GLU A 346 -5.13 -3.29 116.19
CA GLU A 346 -5.59 -4.13 117.31
C GLU A 346 -4.40 -4.71 118.11
N ILE A 347 -3.37 -5.23 117.42
CA ILE A 347 -2.14 -5.68 118.07
C ILE A 347 -1.46 -4.51 118.80
N GLY A 348 -1.45 -3.32 118.21
CA GLY A 348 -0.94 -2.12 118.86
C GLY A 348 -1.68 -1.77 120.16
N ALA A 349 -2.99 -2.04 120.25
CA ALA A 349 -3.77 -1.86 121.46
C ALA A 349 -3.46 -2.94 122.51
N THR A 350 -3.43 -4.21 122.12
CA THR A 350 -3.15 -5.33 123.05
C THR A 350 -1.74 -5.27 123.62
N ILE A 351 -0.74 -4.82 122.85
CA ILE A 351 0.63 -4.58 123.38
C ILE A 351 0.60 -3.58 124.54
N ARG A 352 -0.16 -2.48 124.41
CA ARG A 352 -0.28 -1.49 125.49
C ARG A 352 -0.98 -2.05 126.73
N GLU A 353 -1.97 -2.91 126.55
CA GLU A 353 -2.65 -3.60 127.65
C GLU A 353 -1.70 -4.56 128.38
N VAL A 354 -0.92 -5.35 127.65
CA VAL A 354 0.09 -6.27 128.24
C VAL A 354 1.19 -5.50 128.95
N GLU A 355 1.66 -4.38 128.38
CA GLU A 355 2.63 -3.49 129.03
C GLU A 355 2.09 -2.93 130.35
N SER A 356 0.82 -2.48 130.38
CA SER A 356 0.16 -2.01 131.59
C SER A 356 0.01 -3.12 132.65
N ALA A 357 -0.45 -4.31 132.24
CA ALA A 357 -0.61 -5.45 133.14
C ALA A 357 0.73 -5.93 133.73
N ALA A 358 1.82 -5.88 132.94
CA ALA A 358 3.16 -6.19 133.41
C ALA A 358 3.61 -5.18 134.49
N ARG A 359 3.40 -3.87 134.27
CA ARG A 359 3.73 -2.84 135.29
C ARG A 359 2.92 -3.01 136.57
N GLU A 360 1.62 -3.28 136.46
CA GLU A 360 0.76 -3.55 137.63
C GLU A 360 1.23 -4.79 138.39
N SER A 361 1.57 -5.88 137.69
CA SER A 361 2.09 -7.09 138.31
C SER A 361 3.45 -6.90 138.98
N ALA A 362 4.31 -6.02 138.44
CA ALA A 362 5.56 -5.65 139.09
C ALA A 362 5.30 -4.89 140.40
N GLY A 363 4.41 -3.89 140.37
CA GLY A 363 4.04 -3.11 141.56
C GLY A 363 3.44 -3.98 142.68
N LEU A 364 2.50 -4.88 142.35
CA LEU A 364 1.92 -5.82 143.32
C LEU A 364 2.98 -6.75 143.93
N ALA A 365 3.94 -7.22 143.12
CA ALA A 365 5.02 -8.06 143.61
C ALA A 365 6.00 -7.29 144.52
N GLU A 366 6.26 -6.02 144.23
CA GLU A 366 7.02 -5.12 145.11
C GLU A 366 6.31 -4.90 146.46
N ASP A 367 5.00 -4.67 146.44
CA ASP A 367 4.20 -4.54 147.67
C ASP A 367 4.24 -5.81 148.53
N VAL A 368 4.07 -6.99 147.91
CA VAL A 368 4.18 -8.29 148.60
C VAL A 368 5.58 -8.50 149.18
N MET A 369 6.64 -8.15 148.45
CA MET A 369 8.01 -8.24 148.98
C MET A 369 8.17 -7.36 150.22
N LYS A 370 7.69 -6.12 150.15
CA LYS A 370 7.79 -5.16 151.25
C LYS A 370 7.01 -5.63 152.47
N GLU A 371 5.74 -5.98 152.31
CA GLU A 371 4.87 -6.40 153.42
C GLU A 371 5.35 -7.70 154.07
N ALA A 372 5.72 -8.71 153.27
CA ALA A 372 6.22 -9.99 153.79
C ALA A 372 7.57 -9.84 154.51
N SER A 373 8.48 -9.00 153.99
CA SER A 373 9.81 -8.79 154.56
C SER A 373 9.80 -7.88 155.79
N GLU A 374 9.03 -6.80 155.78
CA GLU A 374 9.00 -5.81 156.87
C GLU A 374 8.01 -6.25 157.96
N THR A 375 6.74 -6.43 157.62
CA THR A 375 5.70 -6.69 158.63
C THR A 375 5.59 -8.18 158.97
N GLY A 376 5.56 -9.04 157.95
CA GLY A 376 5.41 -10.48 158.14
C GLY A 376 6.56 -11.11 158.94
N MET A 377 7.81 -10.81 158.56
CA MET A 377 8.98 -11.36 159.24
C MET A 377 9.13 -10.83 160.66
N GLN A 378 8.84 -9.54 160.90
CA GLN A 378 8.83 -8.96 162.26
C GLN A 378 7.79 -9.64 163.16
N ALA A 379 6.58 -9.91 162.65
CA ALA A 379 5.53 -10.58 163.41
C ALA A 379 5.93 -12.02 163.80
N VAL A 380 6.57 -12.75 162.87
CA VAL A 380 7.09 -14.11 163.15
C VAL A 380 8.21 -14.07 164.19
N GLU A 381 9.10 -13.08 164.12
CA GLU A 381 10.20 -12.94 165.07
C GLU A 381 9.69 -12.58 166.48
N ALA A 382 8.73 -11.65 166.58
CA ALA A 382 8.06 -11.33 167.84
C ALA A 382 7.34 -12.55 168.44
N ALA A 383 6.68 -13.37 167.60
CA ALA A 383 6.04 -14.61 168.05
C ALA A 383 7.07 -15.64 168.56
N ARG A 384 8.24 -15.73 167.90
CA ARG A 384 9.35 -16.61 168.31
C ARG A 384 9.93 -16.17 169.66
N GLU A 385 10.16 -14.88 169.86
CA GLU A 385 10.60 -14.31 171.13
C GLU A 385 9.58 -14.57 172.24
N GLY A 386 8.29 -14.31 171.97
CA GLY A 386 7.20 -14.59 172.90
C GLY A 386 7.13 -16.05 173.32
N MET A 387 7.22 -16.99 172.38
CA MET A 387 7.25 -18.43 172.68
C MET A 387 8.48 -18.85 173.51
N THR A 388 9.62 -18.22 173.27
CA THR A 388 10.85 -18.45 174.05
C THR A 388 10.67 -17.97 175.49
N ALA A 389 10.09 -16.78 175.69
CA ALA A 389 9.80 -16.24 177.02
C ALA A 389 8.75 -17.07 177.79
N ILE A 390 7.74 -17.59 177.11
CA ILE A 390 6.75 -18.51 177.71
C ILE A 390 7.46 -19.80 178.14
N ARG A 391 8.30 -20.40 177.28
CA ARG A 391 9.07 -21.60 177.62
C ARG A 391 9.87 -21.39 178.91
N GLU A 392 10.64 -20.31 179.01
CA GLU A 392 11.42 -19.97 180.21
C GLU A 392 10.56 -19.79 181.46
N THR A 393 9.38 -19.18 181.32
CA THR A 393 8.44 -18.96 182.43
C THR A 393 7.82 -20.27 182.89
N VAL A 394 7.44 -21.16 181.96
CA VAL A 394 6.93 -22.50 182.26
C VAL A 394 8.01 -23.36 182.94
N THR A 395 9.26 -23.32 182.46
CA THR A 395 10.39 -24.02 183.08
C THR A 395 10.63 -23.54 184.51
N ARG A 396 10.68 -22.22 184.74
CA ARG A 396 10.80 -21.66 186.10
C ARG A 396 9.61 -22.03 187.00
N GLY A 397 8.40 -22.06 186.44
CA GLY A 397 7.19 -22.51 187.14
C GLY A 397 7.32 -23.97 187.60
N ALA A 398 7.80 -24.85 186.73
CA ALA A 398 8.05 -26.26 187.06
C ALA A 398 9.04 -26.40 188.23
N GLU A 399 10.13 -25.63 188.24
CA GLU A 399 11.12 -25.64 189.33
C GLU A 399 10.53 -25.21 190.68
N VAL A 400 9.71 -24.15 190.70
CA VAL A 400 9.06 -23.66 191.93
C VAL A 400 8.13 -24.72 192.51
N ILE A 401 7.31 -25.35 191.66
CA ILE A 401 6.36 -26.38 192.07
C ILE A 401 7.10 -27.64 192.53
N ASN A 402 8.19 -28.01 191.86
CA ASN A 402 9.01 -29.13 192.28
C ASN A 402 9.64 -28.89 193.67
N ARG A 403 10.10 -27.66 193.95
CA ARG A 403 10.54 -27.26 195.31
C ARG A 403 9.41 -27.32 196.33
N LEU A 404 8.17 -26.96 195.95
CA LEU A 404 7.01 -27.09 196.83
C LEU A 404 6.73 -28.57 197.16
N GLY A 405 6.79 -29.46 196.16
CA GLY A 405 6.66 -30.90 196.36
C GLY A 405 7.70 -31.46 197.33
N ALA A 406 8.97 -31.05 197.20
CA ALA A 406 10.03 -31.45 198.12
C ALA A 406 9.82 -30.93 199.56
N ARG A 407 9.34 -29.68 199.73
CA ARG A 407 9.00 -29.13 201.05
C ARG A 407 7.81 -29.84 201.69
N SER A 408 6.80 -30.21 200.90
CA SER A 408 5.67 -31.00 201.39
C SER A 408 6.12 -32.38 201.89
N GLU A 409 7.08 -33.02 201.23
CA GLU A 409 7.67 -34.29 201.71
C GLU A 409 8.35 -34.13 203.07
N GLU A 410 9.05 -33.01 203.29
CA GLU A 410 9.69 -32.70 204.57
C GLU A 410 8.64 -32.47 205.67
N ILE A 411 7.55 -31.77 205.37
CA ILE A 411 6.43 -31.60 206.31
C ILE A 411 5.80 -32.95 206.65
N GLY A 412 5.62 -33.84 205.66
CA GLY A 412 5.12 -35.20 205.91
C GLY A 412 5.96 -35.94 206.95
N LYS A 413 7.29 -35.86 206.87
CA LYS A 413 8.20 -36.46 207.87
C LYS A 413 8.01 -35.87 209.26
N ILE A 414 7.80 -34.56 209.36
CA ILE A 414 7.54 -33.88 210.64
C ILE A 414 6.22 -34.39 211.25
N LEU A 415 5.17 -34.54 210.44
CA LEU A 415 3.87 -35.03 210.90
C LEU A 415 3.96 -36.45 211.44
N THR A 416 4.75 -37.34 210.82
CA THR A 416 5.02 -38.68 211.36
C THR A 416 5.62 -38.62 212.77
N VAL A 417 6.59 -37.73 213.00
CA VAL A 417 7.20 -37.53 214.33
C VAL A 417 6.17 -36.97 215.33
N ILE A 418 5.34 -36.02 214.91
CA ILE A 418 4.28 -35.48 215.78
C ILE A 418 3.29 -36.59 216.16
N ALA A 419 2.88 -37.42 215.21
CA ALA A 419 1.98 -38.56 215.45
C ALA A 419 2.58 -39.53 216.48
N GLU A 420 3.86 -39.88 216.33
CA GLU A 420 4.60 -40.71 217.30
C GLU A 420 4.66 -40.06 218.69
N VAL A 421 4.95 -38.75 218.77
CA VAL A 421 4.99 -38.01 220.04
C VAL A 421 3.61 -37.99 220.69
N THR A 422 2.54 -37.78 219.93
CA THR A 422 1.17 -37.82 220.48
C THR A 422 0.79 -39.21 220.98
N ASP A 423 1.14 -40.29 220.28
CA ASP A 423 0.90 -41.65 220.73
C ASP A 423 1.65 -41.96 222.03
N GLN A 424 2.92 -41.55 222.12
CA GLN A 424 3.70 -41.66 223.36
C GLN A 424 3.10 -40.84 224.50
N THR A 425 2.64 -39.62 224.20
CA THR A 425 2.04 -38.73 225.18
C THR A 425 0.71 -39.29 225.70
N SER A 426 -0.10 -39.91 224.84
CA SER A 426 -1.33 -40.61 225.21
C SER A 426 -1.06 -41.83 226.11
N LEU A 427 0.01 -42.59 225.83
CA LEU A 427 0.44 -43.72 226.67
C LEU A 427 1.00 -43.28 228.02
N LEU A 428 1.78 -42.21 228.06
CA LEU A 428 2.26 -41.60 229.31
C LEU A 428 1.11 -41.09 230.15
N ALA A 429 0.14 -40.42 229.52
CA ALA A 429 -1.08 -39.97 230.14
C ALA A 429 -1.89 -41.14 230.70
N LEU A 430 -2.04 -42.22 229.94
CA LEU A 430 -2.73 -43.43 230.42
C LEU A 430 -2.03 -44.07 231.62
N ASN A 431 -0.69 -44.18 231.58
CA ASN A 431 0.10 -44.67 232.71
C ASN A 431 -0.03 -43.75 233.94
N ALA A 432 -0.05 -42.43 233.73
CA ALA A 432 -0.28 -41.45 234.79
C ALA A 432 -1.69 -41.56 235.39
N ALA A 433 -2.72 -41.82 234.56
CA ALA A 433 -4.10 -42.04 235.01
C ALA A 433 -4.21 -43.33 235.84
N ILE A 434 -3.53 -44.40 235.44
CA ILE A 434 -3.48 -45.67 236.18
C ILE A 434 -2.77 -45.47 237.54
N LEU A 435 -1.60 -44.83 237.56
CA LEU A 435 -0.85 -44.56 238.81
C LEU A 435 -1.65 -43.64 239.76
N ALA A 436 -2.37 -42.67 239.21
CA ALA A 436 -3.26 -41.81 239.98
C ALA A 436 -4.43 -42.59 240.61
N ALA A 437 -5.01 -43.56 239.90
CA ALA A 437 -6.02 -44.46 240.47
C ALA A 437 -5.44 -45.37 241.56
N GLN A 438 -4.17 -45.78 241.42
CA GLN A 438 -3.48 -46.68 242.35
C GLN A 438 -3.09 -46.00 243.68
N ALA A 439 -2.86 -44.68 243.69
CA ALA A 439 -2.58 -43.90 244.89
C ALA A 439 -3.82 -43.61 245.78
N GLY A 440 -5.01 -44.07 245.38
CA GLY A 440 -6.24 -43.97 246.17
C GLY A 440 -6.63 -42.52 246.50
N GLU A 441 -7.02 -42.26 247.74
CA GLU A 441 -7.45 -40.91 248.22
C GLU A 441 -6.39 -39.82 247.97
N TYR A 442 -5.11 -40.18 247.88
CA TYR A 442 -4.01 -39.24 247.62
C TYR A 442 -3.74 -38.98 246.12
N GLY A 443 -4.40 -39.70 245.20
CA GLY A 443 -4.13 -39.65 243.74
C GLY A 443 -5.14 -38.89 242.87
N LYS A 444 -6.28 -38.46 243.43
CA LYS A 444 -7.39 -37.84 242.66
C LYS A 444 -6.99 -36.63 241.82
N GLY A 445 -6.06 -35.80 242.31
CA GLY A 445 -5.57 -34.62 241.57
C GLY A 445 -4.73 -34.96 240.34
N PHE A 446 -4.02 -36.10 240.35
CA PHE A 446 -3.20 -36.55 239.23
C PHE A 446 -4.01 -37.21 238.11
N ALA A 447 -5.15 -37.84 238.44
CA ALA A 447 -5.99 -38.53 237.46
C ALA A 447 -6.62 -37.56 236.46
N VAL A 448 -7.08 -36.40 236.95
CA VAL A 448 -7.70 -35.36 236.10
C VAL A 448 -6.72 -34.80 235.09
N VAL A 449 -5.47 -34.54 235.50
CA VAL A 449 -4.42 -34.02 234.60
C VAL A 449 -4.04 -35.08 233.56
N ALA A 450 -4.00 -36.34 233.95
CA ALA A 450 -3.69 -37.44 233.05
C ALA A 450 -4.78 -37.64 231.97
N ASP A 451 -6.06 -37.60 232.33
CA ASP A 451 -7.16 -37.69 231.36
C ASP A 451 -7.15 -36.50 230.39
N GLU A 452 -6.87 -35.28 230.88
CA GLU A 452 -6.76 -34.08 230.03
C GLU A 452 -5.59 -34.16 229.03
N ILE A 453 -4.43 -34.69 229.44
CA ILE A 453 -3.28 -34.90 228.54
C ILE A 453 -3.61 -35.98 227.49
N LYS A 454 -4.34 -37.03 227.87
CA LYS A 454 -4.75 -38.09 226.93
C LYS A 454 -5.71 -37.54 225.88
N GLU A 455 -6.72 -36.78 226.30
CA GLU A 455 -7.67 -36.15 225.38
C GLU A 455 -6.98 -35.15 224.44
N LEU A 456 -6.02 -34.36 224.96
CA LEU A 456 -5.21 -33.45 224.16
C LEU A 456 -4.33 -34.21 223.15
N ALA A 457 -3.73 -35.32 223.55
CA ALA A 457 -2.92 -36.17 222.67
C ALA A 457 -3.76 -36.82 221.56
N GLU A 458 -4.95 -37.34 221.87
CA GLU A 458 -5.88 -37.90 220.88
C GLU A 458 -6.36 -36.83 219.89
N ARG A 459 -6.70 -35.62 220.37
CA ARG A 459 -7.06 -34.49 219.50
C ARG A 459 -5.91 -34.06 218.59
N THR A 460 -4.68 -34.06 219.12
CA THR A 460 -3.49 -33.68 218.37
C THR A 460 -3.12 -34.74 217.34
N ALA A 461 -3.27 -36.03 217.65
CA ALA A 461 -3.08 -37.14 216.70
C ALA A 461 -4.07 -37.07 215.53
N ASN A 462 -5.36 -36.85 215.83
CA ASN A 462 -6.39 -36.67 214.80
C ASN A 462 -6.10 -35.46 213.90
N SER A 463 -5.73 -34.32 214.49
CA SER A 463 -5.36 -33.11 213.72
C SER A 463 -4.11 -33.33 212.87
N THR A 464 -3.13 -34.08 213.38
CA THR A 464 -1.89 -34.41 212.65
C THR A 464 -2.19 -35.27 211.43
N LYS A 465 -3.11 -36.24 211.57
CA LYS A 465 -3.57 -37.09 210.46
C LYS A 465 -4.33 -36.30 209.39
N GLU A 466 -5.20 -35.36 209.79
CA GLU A 466 -5.86 -34.46 208.83
C GLU A 466 -4.85 -33.60 208.05
N ILE A 467 -3.81 -33.09 208.72
CA ILE A 467 -2.74 -32.34 208.04
C ILE A 467 -1.90 -33.26 207.14
N GLU A 468 -1.66 -34.52 207.54
CA GLU A 468 -0.96 -35.52 206.72
C GLU A 468 -1.70 -35.77 205.41
N ASP A 469 -3.03 -35.97 205.46
CA ASP A 469 -3.88 -36.14 204.27
C ASP A 469 -3.81 -34.90 203.36
N VAL A 470 -3.82 -33.68 203.92
CA VAL A 470 -3.68 -32.43 203.15
C VAL A 470 -2.30 -32.32 202.50
N VAL A 471 -1.23 -32.65 203.22
CA VAL A 471 0.15 -32.58 202.70
C VAL A 471 0.37 -33.60 201.58
N GLU A 472 -0.19 -34.80 201.71
CA GLU A 472 -0.16 -35.83 200.67
C GLU A 472 -0.96 -35.40 199.42
N ALA A 473 -2.11 -34.76 199.62
CA ALA A 473 -2.87 -34.16 198.52
C ALA A 473 -2.07 -33.05 197.81
N VAL A 474 -1.44 -32.12 198.55
CA VAL A 474 -0.58 -31.07 197.99
C VAL A 474 0.62 -31.66 197.23
N ARG A 475 1.21 -32.75 197.73
CA ARG A 475 2.33 -33.45 197.07
C ARG A 475 1.89 -34.03 195.73
N ARG A 476 0.73 -34.68 195.69
CA ARG A 476 0.15 -35.23 194.47
C ARG A 476 -0.18 -34.12 193.47
N GLU A 477 -0.83 -33.05 193.91
CA GLU A 477 -1.14 -31.88 193.07
C GLU A 477 0.13 -31.21 192.52
N ALA A 478 1.19 -31.09 193.31
CA ALA A 478 2.48 -30.55 192.86
C ALA A 478 3.11 -31.45 191.78
N SER A 479 3.07 -32.77 191.94
CA SER A 479 3.55 -33.72 190.93
C SER A 479 2.76 -33.62 189.62
N ASP A 480 1.43 -33.54 189.71
CA ASP A 480 0.56 -33.35 188.55
C ASP A 480 0.83 -32.01 187.84
N ALA A 481 1.08 -30.94 188.59
CA ALA A 481 1.41 -29.64 188.04
C ALA A 481 2.81 -29.60 187.40
N VAL A 482 3.82 -30.31 187.93
CA VAL A 482 5.12 -30.47 187.25
C VAL A 482 4.96 -31.17 185.91
N ARG A 483 4.19 -32.27 185.85
CA ARG A 483 3.90 -32.98 184.59
C ARG A 483 3.20 -32.08 183.56
N ALA A 484 2.23 -31.28 184.00
CA ALA A 484 1.57 -30.30 183.14
C ALA A 484 2.54 -29.21 182.63
N MET A 485 3.49 -28.77 183.45
CA MET A 485 4.53 -27.82 183.04
C MET A 485 5.52 -28.45 182.05
N GLU A 486 5.93 -29.71 182.22
CA GLU A 486 6.76 -30.43 181.24
C GLU A 486 6.06 -30.53 179.86
N GLU A 487 4.75 -30.82 179.85
CA GLU A 487 3.95 -30.74 178.62
C GLU A 487 3.91 -29.32 178.04
N GLY A 488 3.84 -28.29 178.90
CA GLY A 488 3.91 -26.88 178.52
C GLY A 488 5.23 -26.52 177.84
N VAL A 489 6.37 -27.01 178.35
CA VAL A 489 7.68 -26.85 177.70
C VAL A 489 7.67 -27.49 176.32
N LYS A 490 7.18 -28.73 176.18
CA LYS A 490 7.10 -29.41 174.86
C LYS A 490 6.21 -28.66 173.86
N LYS A 491 5.06 -28.13 174.31
CA LYS A 491 4.15 -27.36 173.44
C LYS A 491 4.76 -26.04 172.98
N THR A 492 5.47 -25.33 173.87
CA THR A 492 6.14 -24.06 173.53
C THR A 492 7.34 -24.27 172.60
N GLU A 493 8.12 -25.35 172.76
CA GLU A 493 9.13 -25.76 171.77
C GLU A 493 8.51 -26.05 170.39
N GLY A 494 7.34 -26.70 170.37
CA GLY A 494 6.52 -26.86 169.17
C GLY A 494 6.18 -25.51 168.52
N GLY A 495 5.78 -24.52 169.32
CA GLY A 495 5.47 -23.15 168.88
C GLY A 495 6.69 -22.39 168.31
N VAL A 496 7.86 -22.52 168.92
CA VAL A 496 9.12 -21.95 168.39
C VAL A 496 9.45 -22.54 167.02
N ARG A 497 9.36 -23.87 166.88
CA ARG A 497 9.61 -24.56 165.60
C ARG A 497 8.61 -24.17 164.51
N LEU A 498 7.34 -23.98 164.85
CA LEU A 498 6.32 -23.51 163.91
C LEU A 498 6.60 -22.08 163.44
N SER A 499 7.05 -21.20 164.34
CA SER A 499 7.45 -19.83 164.01
C SER A 499 8.63 -19.81 163.03
N LEU A 500 9.65 -20.65 163.24
CA LEU A 500 10.76 -20.80 162.29
C LEU A 500 10.32 -21.33 160.92
N ALA A 501 9.34 -22.24 160.88
CA ALA A 501 8.77 -22.72 159.62
C ALA A 501 8.01 -21.61 158.87
N ALA A 502 7.25 -20.79 159.60
CA ALA A 502 6.55 -19.63 159.04
C ALA A 502 7.54 -18.59 158.46
N GLY A 503 8.64 -18.31 159.17
CA GLY A 503 9.69 -17.41 158.68
C GLY A 503 10.32 -17.88 157.36
N ARG A 504 10.67 -19.18 157.26
CA ARG A 504 11.17 -19.76 156.00
C ARG A 504 10.14 -19.71 154.85
N ALA A 505 8.85 -19.87 155.17
CA ALA A 505 7.80 -19.74 154.18
C ALA A 505 7.69 -18.29 153.64
N LEU A 506 7.77 -17.29 154.52
CA LEU A 506 7.82 -15.87 154.14
C LEU A 506 9.06 -15.53 153.32
N GLU A 507 10.24 -16.05 153.69
CA GLU A 507 11.47 -15.87 152.90
C GLU A 507 11.31 -16.45 151.48
N THR A 508 10.64 -17.60 151.36
CA THR A 508 10.31 -18.18 150.05
C THR A 508 9.35 -17.29 149.26
N ILE A 509 8.36 -16.67 149.91
CA ILE A 509 7.42 -15.73 149.28
C ILE A 509 8.15 -14.50 148.76
N VAL A 510 9.05 -13.89 149.55
CA VAL A 510 9.86 -12.73 149.14
C VAL A 510 10.71 -13.08 147.91
N ASN A 511 11.38 -14.24 147.91
CA ASN A 511 12.16 -14.68 146.76
C ASN A 511 11.30 -14.89 145.50
N ARG A 512 10.10 -15.46 145.63
CA ARG A 512 9.17 -15.63 144.50
C ARG A 512 8.62 -14.32 143.98
N ALA A 513 8.30 -13.37 144.87
CA ALA A 513 7.84 -12.05 144.49
C ALA A 513 8.94 -11.28 143.75
N ARG A 514 10.20 -11.37 144.19
CA ARG A 514 11.36 -10.83 143.46
C ARG A 514 11.47 -11.38 142.04
N GLN A 515 11.36 -12.70 141.87
CA GLN A 515 11.36 -13.31 140.54
C GLN A 515 10.18 -12.83 139.67
N SER A 516 9.03 -12.52 140.27
CA SER A 516 7.88 -11.95 139.57
C SER A 516 8.18 -10.56 139.02
N VAL A 517 8.85 -9.69 139.80
CA VAL A 517 9.30 -8.36 139.33
C VAL A 517 10.25 -8.50 138.14
N GLU A 518 11.26 -9.38 138.23
CA GLU A 518 12.21 -9.62 137.14
C GLU A 518 11.52 -10.11 135.85
N ARG A 519 10.52 -11.00 135.98
CA ARG A 519 9.72 -11.47 134.83
C ARG A 519 8.85 -10.38 134.23
N ALA A 520 8.18 -9.57 135.06
CA ALA A 520 7.37 -8.45 134.60
C ALA A 520 8.19 -7.43 133.80
N GLN A 521 9.39 -7.09 134.27
CA GLN A 521 10.34 -6.26 133.53
C GLN A 521 10.83 -6.92 132.22
N GLY A 522 10.93 -8.25 132.19
CA GLY A 522 11.18 -9.01 130.96
C GLY A 522 10.06 -8.85 129.92
N ILE A 523 8.80 -8.91 130.36
CA ILE A 523 7.61 -8.70 129.52
C ILE A 523 7.57 -7.25 129.00
N GLU A 524 7.87 -6.25 129.82
CA GLU A 524 7.94 -4.84 129.39
C GLU A 524 8.98 -4.63 128.26
N ARG A 525 10.16 -5.25 128.37
CA ARG A 525 11.17 -5.19 127.30
C ARG A 525 10.68 -5.86 126.01
N ALA A 526 10.11 -7.05 126.10
CA ALA A 526 9.61 -7.80 124.95
C ALA A 526 8.45 -7.07 124.24
N THR A 527 7.51 -6.49 125.01
CA THR A 527 6.41 -5.68 124.47
C THR A 527 6.91 -4.41 123.80
N GLY A 528 7.95 -3.76 124.35
CA GLY A 528 8.62 -2.63 123.70
C GLY A 528 9.24 -2.97 122.34
N GLU A 529 9.80 -4.17 122.19
CA GLU A 529 10.30 -4.68 120.90
C GLU A 529 9.15 -5.03 119.94
N GLN A 530 8.10 -5.70 120.41
CA GLN A 530 6.90 -5.97 119.60
C GLN A 530 6.27 -4.68 119.09
N ALA A 531 6.18 -3.62 119.91
CA ALA A 531 5.65 -2.33 119.49
C ALA A 531 6.43 -1.72 118.32
N ARG A 532 7.77 -1.90 118.28
CA ARG A 532 8.59 -1.47 117.14
C ARG A 532 8.28 -2.31 115.89
N GLY A 533 8.16 -3.63 116.05
CA GLY A 533 7.81 -4.53 114.94
C GLY A 533 6.44 -4.20 114.32
N VAL A 534 5.42 -3.97 115.14
CA VAL A 534 4.07 -3.60 114.67
C VAL A 534 4.07 -2.28 113.92
N ARG A 535 4.82 -1.26 114.38
CA ARG A 535 4.98 -0.01 113.63
C ARG A 535 5.63 -0.23 112.27
N GLN A 536 6.63 -1.10 112.18
CA GLN A 536 7.29 -1.42 110.93
C GLN A 536 6.36 -2.15 109.95
N VAL A 537 5.50 -3.06 110.44
CA VAL A 537 4.45 -3.68 109.63
C VAL A 537 3.45 -2.62 109.13
N GLY A 538 3.06 -1.67 109.97
CA GLY A 538 2.19 -0.55 109.57
C GLY A 538 2.78 0.28 108.42
N VAL A 539 4.06 0.67 108.52
CA VAL A 539 4.76 1.37 107.43
C VAL A 539 4.82 0.51 106.16
N ALA A 540 5.11 -0.79 106.28
CA ALA A 540 5.12 -1.68 105.13
C ALA A 540 3.74 -1.78 104.45
N MET A 541 2.65 -1.76 105.20
CA MET A 541 1.29 -1.75 104.62
C MET A 541 0.98 -0.45 103.86
N GLU A 542 1.49 0.69 104.32
CA GLU A 542 1.39 1.96 103.59
C GLU A 542 2.11 1.88 102.23
N HIS A 543 3.31 1.29 102.20
CA HIS A 543 4.04 1.04 100.95
C HIS A 543 3.31 0.07 100.01
N VAL A 544 2.66 -0.97 100.54
CA VAL A 544 1.83 -1.88 99.71
C VAL A 544 0.63 -1.14 99.12
N ARG A 545 0.02 -0.21 99.88
CA ARG A 545 -1.05 0.66 99.38
C ARG A 545 -0.59 1.56 98.22
N GLU A 546 0.62 2.12 98.30
CA GLU A 546 1.20 2.89 97.18
C GLU A 546 1.47 2.03 95.94
N MET A 547 1.97 0.80 96.13
CA MET A 547 2.16 -0.16 95.02
C MET A 547 0.85 -0.53 94.35
N ILE A 548 -0.24 -0.72 95.12
CA ILE A 548 -1.58 -0.96 94.57
C ILE A 548 -2.01 0.17 93.62
N ASP A 549 -1.82 1.43 94.02
CA ASP A 549 -2.17 2.60 93.20
C ASP A 549 -1.32 2.68 91.91
N GLN A 550 -0.04 2.30 91.98
CA GLN A 550 0.82 2.19 90.80
C GLN A 550 0.38 1.06 89.85
N ILE A 551 0.07 -0.13 90.38
CA ILE A 551 -0.42 -1.25 89.57
C ILE A 551 -1.74 -0.89 88.89
N LEU A 552 -2.64 -0.18 89.58
CA LEU A 552 -3.91 0.25 89.02
C LEU A 552 -3.72 1.18 87.81
N ARG A 553 -2.82 2.18 87.94
CA ARG A 553 -2.44 3.07 86.82
C ARG A 553 -1.85 2.29 85.65
N ALA A 554 -0.89 1.40 85.91
CA ALA A 554 -0.27 0.57 84.88
C ALA A 554 -1.30 -0.34 84.16
N THR A 555 -2.26 -0.89 84.90
CA THR A 555 -3.34 -1.74 84.37
C THR A 555 -4.26 -0.94 83.43
N GLN A 556 -4.58 0.32 83.78
CA GLN A 556 -5.35 1.20 82.89
C GLN A 556 -4.60 1.57 81.61
N GLU A 557 -3.31 1.89 81.70
CA GLU A 557 -2.46 2.18 80.54
C GLU A 557 -2.34 0.96 79.62
N GLN A 558 -2.12 -0.23 80.19
CA GLN A 558 -2.10 -1.49 79.42
C GLN A 558 -3.42 -1.73 78.69
N ARG A 559 -4.56 -1.44 79.33
CA ARG A 559 -5.88 -1.58 78.69
C ARG A 559 -6.00 -0.66 77.47
N GLY A 560 -5.61 0.62 77.60
CA GLY A 560 -5.59 1.56 76.47
C GLY A 560 -4.64 1.12 75.35
N GLY A 561 -3.49 0.57 75.71
CA GLY A 561 -2.52 -0.02 74.77
C GLY A 561 -3.12 -1.18 73.98
N SER A 562 -3.74 -2.16 74.66
CA SER A 562 -4.40 -3.31 74.02
C SER A 562 -5.52 -2.90 73.06
N GLU A 563 -6.35 -1.90 73.43
CA GLU A 563 -7.38 -1.36 72.54
C GLU A 563 -6.78 -0.71 71.28
N SER A 564 -5.64 -0.02 71.40
CA SER A 564 -4.93 0.56 70.26
C SER A 564 -4.33 -0.49 69.34
N ILE A 565 -3.77 -1.57 69.91
CA ILE A 565 -3.24 -2.69 69.12
C ILE A 565 -4.37 -3.41 68.39
N MET A 566 -5.53 -3.63 69.04
CA MET A 566 -6.71 -4.22 68.39
C MET A 566 -7.14 -3.43 67.15
N ARG A 567 -7.29 -2.10 67.28
CA ARG A 567 -7.63 -1.23 66.13
C ARG A 567 -6.60 -1.29 65.02
N THR A 568 -5.32 -1.46 65.36
CA THR A 568 -4.24 -1.59 64.38
C THR A 568 -4.29 -2.94 63.67
N ALA A 569 -4.57 -4.02 64.39
CA ALA A 569 -4.76 -5.35 63.82
C ALA A 569 -5.97 -5.40 62.87
N GLU A 570 -7.10 -4.75 63.22
CA GLU A 570 -8.25 -4.61 62.33
C GLU A 570 -7.89 -3.88 61.03
N ARG A 571 -7.20 -2.73 61.12
CA ARG A 571 -6.73 -1.99 59.94
C ARG A 571 -5.76 -2.80 59.09
N MET A 572 -4.87 -3.57 59.71
CA MET A 572 -3.96 -4.46 58.97
C MET A 572 -4.73 -5.58 58.26
N ARG A 573 -5.75 -6.17 58.90
CA ARG A 573 -6.63 -7.16 58.24
C ARG A 573 -7.29 -6.58 56.99
N ASP A 574 -7.84 -5.36 57.09
CA ASP A 574 -8.46 -4.68 55.95
C ASP A 574 -7.45 -4.40 54.82
N LEU A 575 -6.24 -3.96 55.17
CA LEU A 575 -5.17 -3.69 54.21
C LEU A 575 -4.72 -4.97 53.50
N THR A 576 -4.55 -6.07 54.24
CA THR A 576 -4.19 -7.38 53.67
C THR A 576 -5.26 -7.86 52.69
N HIS A 577 -6.55 -7.67 53.00
CA HIS A 577 -7.62 -7.97 52.06
C HIS A 577 -7.58 -7.11 50.79
N GLN A 578 -7.22 -5.83 50.90
CA GLN A 578 -7.07 -4.94 49.74
C GLN A 578 -5.88 -5.36 48.88
N VAL A 579 -4.72 -5.66 49.50
CA VAL A 579 -3.55 -6.19 48.80
C VAL A 579 -3.91 -7.48 48.07
N GLY A 580 -4.57 -8.43 48.74
CA GLY A 580 -5.00 -9.68 48.09
C GLY A 580 -5.86 -9.46 46.84
N ARG A 581 -6.81 -8.51 46.88
CA ARG A 581 -7.61 -8.13 45.70
C ARG A 581 -6.76 -7.50 44.59
N ALA A 582 -5.92 -6.52 44.94
CA ALA A 582 -5.04 -5.86 43.97
C ALA A 582 -4.08 -6.84 43.28
N THR A 583 -3.55 -7.82 44.02
CA THR A 583 -2.69 -8.87 43.48
C THR A 583 -3.44 -9.79 42.52
N SER A 584 -4.70 -10.13 42.82
CA SER A 584 -5.57 -10.88 41.90
C SER A 584 -5.85 -10.12 40.60
N ASP A 585 -6.14 -8.81 40.69
CA ASP A 585 -6.38 -7.96 39.52
C ASP A 585 -5.12 -7.83 38.66
N LEU A 586 -3.95 -7.66 39.29
CA LEU A 586 -2.65 -7.66 38.61
C LEU A 586 -2.37 -8.99 37.90
N ALA A 587 -2.68 -10.13 38.54
CA ALA A 587 -2.52 -11.45 37.93
C ALA A 587 -3.39 -11.60 36.67
N GLN A 588 -4.62 -11.08 36.69
CA GLN A 588 -5.48 -11.04 35.52
C GLN A 588 -4.92 -10.11 34.43
N GLY A 589 -4.43 -8.92 34.80
CA GLY A 589 -3.81 -7.97 33.87
C GLY A 589 -2.57 -8.55 33.19
N SER A 590 -1.70 -9.22 33.94
CA SER A 590 -0.51 -9.91 33.41
C SER A 590 -0.89 -10.93 32.32
N ARG A 591 -1.93 -11.75 32.55
CA ARG A 591 -2.43 -12.70 31.52
C ARG A 591 -2.92 -12.00 30.25
N GLN A 592 -3.58 -10.85 30.36
CA GLN A 592 -4.03 -10.09 29.20
C GLN A 592 -2.86 -9.50 28.41
N ILE A 593 -1.81 -9.05 29.10
CA ILE A 593 -0.60 -8.53 28.45
C ILE A 593 0.12 -9.67 27.71
N ILE A 594 0.22 -10.87 28.28
CA ILE A 594 0.79 -12.04 27.58
C ILE A 594 0.07 -12.28 26.25
N GLN A 595 -1.27 -12.31 26.26
CA GLN A 595 -2.07 -12.49 25.03
C GLN A 595 -1.86 -11.35 24.02
N ALA A 596 -1.75 -10.10 24.49
CA ALA A 596 -1.50 -8.96 23.62
C ALA A 596 -0.10 -9.02 22.97
N VAL A 597 0.90 -9.50 23.72
CA VAL A 597 2.26 -9.70 23.22
C VAL A 597 2.29 -10.82 22.19
N GLU A 598 1.65 -11.97 22.46
CA GLU A 598 1.49 -13.06 21.47
C GLU A 598 0.84 -12.55 20.17
N SER A 599 -0.26 -11.80 20.28
CA SER A 599 -0.92 -11.20 19.11
C SER A 599 -0.04 -10.19 18.37
N THR A 600 0.84 -9.48 19.07
CA THR A 600 1.78 -8.52 18.46
C THR A 600 2.84 -9.27 17.66
N THR A 601 3.40 -10.35 18.22
CA THR A 601 4.35 -11.22 17.52
C THR A 601 3.75 -11.82 16.25
N ASP A 602 2.49 -12.27 16.31
CA ASP A 602 1.77 -12.77 15.12
C ASP A 602 1.61 -11.69 14.04
N GLN A 603 1.26 -10.46 14.44
CA GLN A 603 1.13 -9.32 13.52
C GLN A 603 2.46 -8.92 12.89
N VAL A 604 3.55 -8.97 13.65
CA VAL A 604 4.90 -8.72 13.14
C VAL A 604 5.24 -9.72 12.04
N MET A 605 4.94 -11.01 12.22
CA MET A 605 5.16 -12.01 11.15
C MET A 605 4.38 -11.69 9.88
N VAL A 606 3.14 -11.22 10.00
CA VAL A 606 2.33 -10.80 8.83
C VAL A 606 2.95 -9.57 8.14
N ILE A 607 3.45 -8.59 8.90
CA ILE A 607 4.13 -7.41 8.35
C ILE A 607 5.40 -7.81 7.61
N VAL A 608 6.21 -8.71 8.17
CA VAL A 608 7.44 -9.20 7.53
C VAL A 608 7.12 -9.88 6.19
N GLU A 609 6.09 -10.72 6.12
CA GLU A 609 5.70 -11.34 4.84
C GLU A 609 5.17 -10.29 3.84
N ALA A 610 4.33 -9.36 4.27
CA ALA A 610 3.81 -8.29 3.42
C ALA A 610 4.91 -7.36 2.87
N THR A 611 5.93 -7.03 3.69
CA THR A 611 7.08 -6.22 3.24
C THR A 611 7.92 -6.95 2.20
N LYS A 612 8.10 -8.27 2.35
CA LYS A 612 8.78 -9.12 1.36
C LYS A 612 8.00 -9.20 0.04
N GLU A 613 6.68 -9.33 0.09
CA GLU A 613 5.83 -9.28 -1.10
C GLU A 613 5.89 -7.92 -1.80
N GLN A 614 5.85 -6.81 -1.04
CA GLN A 614 6.01 -5.46 -1.57
C GLN A 614 7.38 -5.22 -2.20
N GLU A 615 8.46 -5.74 -1.62
CA GLU A 615 9.80 -5.66 -2.20
C GLU A 615 9.85 -6.32 -3.58
N GLN A 616 9.32 -7.55 -3.68
CA GLN A 616 9.21 -8.26 -4.96
C GLN A 616 8.28 -7.53 -5.95
N GLY A 617 7.21 -6.90 -5.46
CA GLY A 617 6.32 -6.05 -6.26
C GLY A 617 7.06 -4.84 -6.83
N SER A 618 7.80 -4.12 -6.00
CA SER A 618 8.59 -2.95 -6.37
C SER A 618 9.64 -3.28 -7.43
N HIS A 619 10.36 -4.40 -7.27
CA HIS A 619 11.31 -4.90 -8.28
C HIS A 619 10.62 -5.16 -9.63
N ARG A 620 9.46 -5.84 -9.63
CA ARG A 620 8.71 -6.10 -10.86
C ARG A 620 8.22 -4.82 -11.54
N ILE A 621 7.83 -3.81 -10.77
CA ILE A 621 7.44 -2.51 -11.32
C ILE A 621 8.65 -1.78 -11.91
N MET A 622 9.80 -1.81 -11.22
CA MET A 622 11.03 -1.21 -11.74
C MET A 622 11.44 -1.82 -13.09
N ASP A 623 11.43 -3.14 -13.21
CA ASP A 623 11.70 -3.86 -14.48
C ASP A 623 10.71 -3.44 -15.58
N SER A 624 9.43 -3.26 -15.21
CA SER A 624 8.39 -2.85 -16.15
C SER A 624 8.60 -1.40 -16.63
N ILE A 625 8.97 -0.49 -15.72
CA ILE A 625 9.32 0.90 -16.05
C ILE A 625 10.54 0.93 -16.96
N GLU A 626 11.57 0.12 -16.69
CA GLU A 626 12.76 0.06 -17.55
C GLU A 626 12.39 -0.38 -18.97
N ARG A 627 11.52 -1.38 -19.12
CA ARG A 627 11.01 -1.81 -20.44
C ARG A 627 10.21 -0.70 -21.12
N ILE A 628 9.29 -0.05 -20.41
CA ILE A 628 8.45 1.03 -20.94
C ILE A 628 9.30 2.25 -21.34
N SER A 629 10.36 2.56 -20.60
CA SER A 629 11.25 3.69 -20.86
C SER A 629 11.94 3.65 -22.24
N ARG A 630 12.02 2.46 -22.86
CA ARG A 630 12.57 2.26 -24.21
C ARG A 630 11.59 2.70 -25.31
N ILE A 631 10.28 2.65 -25.04
CA ILE A 631 9.22 2.95 -26.01
C ILE A 631 9.29 4.42 -26.45
N PRO A 632 9.32 5.44 -25.56
CA PRO A 632 9.41 6.84 -25.99
C PRO A 632 10.65 7.12 -26.85
N ARG A 633 11.79 6.50 -26.55
CA ARG A 633 13.03 6.67 -27.34
C ARG A 633 12.89 6.10 -28.75
N GLN A 634 12.26 4.94 -28.88
CA GLN A 634 12.00 4.33 -30.20
C GLN A 634 10.94 5.12 -30.97
N THR A 635 9.85 5.51 -30.32
CA THR A 635 8.77 6.30 -30.92
C THR A 635 9.26 7.66 -31.41
N ALA A 636 10.11 8.36 -30.64
CA ALA A 636 10.73 9.61 -31.08
C ALA A 636 11.65 9.40 -32.30
N GLY A 637 12.38 8.28 -32.35
CA GLY A 637 13.17 7.90 -33.52
C GLY A 637 12.33 7.67 -34.77
N VAL A 638 11.20 6.96 -34.63
CA VAL A 638 10.25 6.72 -35.73
C VAL A 638 9.60 8.02 -36.19
N ALA A 639 9.17 8.89 -35.27
CA ALA A 639 8.59 10.19 -35.58
C ALA A 639 9.53 11.05 -36.43
N LYS A 640 10.83 11.09 -36.06
CA LYS A 640 11.86 11.83 -36.80
C LYS A 640 12.07 11.29 -38.23
N VAL A 641 12.03 9.97 -38.42
CA VAL A 641 12.12 9.35 -39.74
C VAL A 641 10.88 9.67 -40.58
N MET A 642 9.68 9.58 -39.99
CA MET A 642 8.43 9.91 -40.66
C MET A 642 8.37 11.39 -41.08
N ALA A 643 8.84 12.31 -40.24
CA ALA A 643 8.95 13.73 -40.57
C ALA A 643 9.98 14.00 -41.69
N GLY A 644 11.04 13.19 -41.78
CA GLY A 644 11.96 13.18 -42.93
C GLY A 644 11.27 12.72 -44.21
N ALA A 645 10.65 11.55 -44.18
CA ALA A 645 9.98 10.95 -45.33
C ALA A 645 8.83 11.83 -45.87
N ALA A 646 8.05 12.46 -44.98
CA ALA A 646 7.01 13.41 -45.37
C ALA A 646 7.58 14.61 -46.13
N ARG A 647 8.69 15.19 -45.67
CA ARG A 647 9.37 16.29 -46.37
C ARG A 647 9.92 15.86 -47.73
N ASP A 648 10.50 14.67 -47.81
CA ASP A 648 11.03 14.13 -49.08
C ASP A 648 9.91 13.91 -50.11
N LEU A 649 8.76 13.37 -49.67
CA LEU A 649 7.57 13.20 -50.51
C LEU A 649 7.01 14.53 -51.01
N VAL A 650 6.95 15.57 -50.18
CA VAL A 650 6.56 16.92 -50.62
C VAL A 650 7.56 17.44 -51.66
N GLY A 651 8.86 17.24 -51.45
CA GLY A 651 9.90 17.64 -52.40
C GLY A 651 9.82 16.89 -53.74
N GLU A 652 9.52 15.59 -53.73
CA GLU A 652 9.29 14.81 -54.95
C GLU A 652 7.99 15.21 -55.66
N ALA A 653 6.89 15.36 -54.93
CA ALA A 653 5.62 15.80 -55.48
C ALA A 653 5.75 17.19 -56.14
N GLY A 654 6.51 18.10 -55.52
CA GLY A 654 6.83 19.42 -56.08
C GLY A 654 7.59 19.33 -57.41
N ARG A 655 8.62 18.49 -57.51
CA ARG A 655 9.39 18.28 -58.75
C ARG A 655 8.54 17.65 -59.86
N PHE A 656 7.70 16.67 -59.50
CA PHE A 656 6.81 16.02 -60.46
C PHE A 656 5.71 16.97 -60.95
N ARG A 657 5.22 17.86 -60.07
CA ARG A 657 4.26 18.93 -60.42
C ARG A 657 4.83 19.88 -61.47
N GLU A 658 6.09 20.31 -61.35
CA GLU A 658 6.74 21.14 -62.38
C GLU A 658 6.82 20.44 -63.73
N THR A 659 7.12 19.13 -63.72
CA THR A 659 7.20 18.31 -64.93
C THR A 659 5.82 18.17 -65.59
N VAL A 660 4.77 17.92 -64.80
CA VAL A 660 3.40 17.75 -65.30
C VAL A 660 2.80 19.07 -65.79
N ARG A 661 3.26 20.22 -65.27
CA ARG A 661 2.83 21.56 -65.71
C ARG A 661 3.22 21.88 -67.16
N ALA A 662 4.27 21.24 -67.70
CA ALA A 662 4.70 21.42 -69.08
C ALA A 662 3.75 20.80 -70.12
N TYR A 663 2.83 19.93 -69.70
CA TYR A 663 1.90 19.23 -70.61
C TYR A 663 0.52 19.88 -70.63
N ARG A 664 0.01 20.13 -71.84
CA ARG A 664 -1.30 20.76 -72.05
C ARG A 664 -2.37 19.69 -72.18
N THR A 665 -3.20 19.55 -71.15
CA THR A 665 -4.19 18.46 -71.01
C THR A 665 -5.65 18.91 -71.15
N ALA A 666 -5.91 20.21 -71.27
CA ALA A 666 -7.24 20.76 -71.45
C ALA A 666 -7.24 21.85 -72.52
N GLU A 667 -8.25 21.85 -73.39
CA GLU A 667 -8.57 23.04 -74.18
C GLU A 667 -9.06 24.13 -73.23
N ARG A 668 -8.55 25.35 -73.41
CA ARG A 668 -9.11 26.52 -72.76
C ARG A 668 -10.59 26.57 -73.18
N ARG A 669 -11.54 26.65 -72.23
CA ARG A 669 -12.94 26.99 -72.54
C ARG A 669 -13.03 28.46 -72.98
N THR A 670 -12.32 28.84 -74.03
CA THR A 670 -12.54 30.10 -74.74
C THR A 670 -13.74 29.89 -75.67
N GLY A 671 -14.95 29.83 -75.08
CA GLY A 671 -16.19 29.70 -75.87
C GLY A 671 -17.33 28.91 -75.24
N GLY A 672 -17.22 28.46 -73.98
CA GLY A 672 -18.36 27.86 -73.27
C GLY A 672 -19.45 28.89 -73.00
N THR A 673 -20.70 28.55 -73.27
CA THR A 673 -21.85 29.44 -73.04
C THR A 673 -22.13 29.70 -71.56
N ALA A 674 -21.61 28.90 -70.62
CA ALA A 674 -21.80 29.06 -69.18
C ALA A 674 -20.46 29.14 -68.41
N LEU A 675 -20.38 30.01 -67.40
CA LEU A 675 -19.27 30.14 -66.43
C LEU A 675 -19.57 29.31 -65.18
N ALA A 676 -18.56 28.71 -64.56
CA ALA A 676 -18.72 27.99 -63.30
C ALA A 676 -18.29 28.84 -62.10
N PHE A 677 -19.15 28.95 -61.10
CA PHE A 677 -18.91 29.69 -59.85
C PHE A 677 -18.92 28.72 -58.66
N GLY A 678 -17.73 28.45 -58.13
CA GLY A 678 -17.52 27.60 -56.95
C GLY A 678 -17.92 28.31 -55.65
N VAL A 679 -18.51 27.59 -54.72
CA VAL A 679 -18.82 28.12 -53.38
C VAL A 679 -18.39 27.11 -52.33
N ILE A 680 -17.55 27.54 -51.38
CA ILE A 680 -17.12 26.68 -50.29
C ILE A 680 -18.34 26.24 -49.45
N PRO A 681 -18.45 24.97 -49.03
CA PRO A 681 -19.64 24.47 -48.33
C PRO A 681 -19.65 24.91 -46.86
N LEU A 682 -20.14 26.11 -46.61
CA LEU A 682 -20.32 26.68 -45.27
C LEU A 682 -21.53 26.09 -44.52
N ASP A 683 -22.38 25.39 -45.24
CA ASP A 683 -23.67 24.82 -44.83
C ASP A 683 -23.98 23.64 -45.77
N ARG A 684 -25.13 22.98 -45.59
CA ARG A 684 -25.57 21.92 -46.50
C ARG A 684 -25.63 22.40 -47.96
N ALA A 685 -25.27 21.52 -48.89
CA ALA A 685 -25.09 21.88 -50.29
C ALA A 685 -26.37 22.40 -50.97
N ASP A 686 -27.55 21.96 -50.53
CA ASP A 686 -28.85 22.47 -50.97
C ASP A 686 -29.10 23.91 -50.50
N VAL A 687 -28.85 24.19 -49.22
CA VAL A 687 -28.98 25.53 -48.63
C VAL A 687 -28.00 26.52 -49.28
N MET A 688 -26.76 26.08 -49.51
CA MET A 688 -25.74 26.91 -50.16
C MET A 688 -26.10 27.25 -51.62
N ARG A 689 -26.70 26.31 -52.37
CA ARG A 689 -27.21 26.58 -53.73
C ARG A 689 -28.33 27.61 -53.69
N GLU A 690 -29.26 27.50 -52.74
CA GLU A 690 -30.36 28.45 -52.57
C GLU A 690 -29.84 29.86 -52.25
N LYS A 691 -28.90 29.97 -51.30
CA LYS A 691 -28.30 31.25 -50.86
C LYS A 691 -27.59 32.00 -51.99
N PHE A 692 -26.85 31.28 -52.84
CA PHE A 692 -26.01 31.87 -53.89
C PHE A 692 -26.69 31.97 -55.26
N LYS A 693 -27.84 31.32 -55.49
CA LYS A 693 -28.57 31.37 -56.76
C LYS A 693 -28.91 32.80 -57.20
N PRO A 694 -29.40 33.70 -56.33
CA PRO A 694 -29.66 35.09 -56.72
C PRO A 694 -28.41 35.84 -57.20
N LEU A 695 -27.25 35.58 -56.59
CA LEU A 695 -25.98 36.19 -57.02
C LEU A 695 -25.52 35.62 -58.37
N ALA A 696 -25.63 34.30 -58.57
CA ALA A 696 -25.30 33.67 -59.84
C ALA A 696 -26.20 34.18 -60.98
N ASP A 697 -27.50 34.38 -60.73
CA ASP A 697 -28.43 34.94 -61.71
C ASP A 697 -28.10 36.40 -62.06
N TYR A 698 -27.76 37.20 -61.05
CA TYR A 698 -27.31 38.58 -61.24
C TYR A 698 -26.03 38.65 -62.09
N LEU A 699 -25.04 37.81 -61.78
CA LEU A 699 -23.82 37.71 -62.58
C LEU A 699 -24.12 37.21 -63.99
N SER A 700 -25.04 36.25 -64.14
CA SER A 700 -25.46 35.73 -65.45
C SER A 700 -26.03 36.84 -66.35
N HIS A 701 -26.90 37.67 -65.76
CA HIS A 701 -27.51 38.81 -66.45
C HIS A 701 -26.48 39.88 -66.82
N GLY A 702 -25.61 40.25 -65.86
CA GLY A 702 -24.59 41.29 -66.06
C GLY A 702 -23.45 40.92 -67.02
N LEU A 703 -23.20 39.62 -67.21
CA LEU A 703 -22.17 39.07 -68.10
C LEU A 703 -22.72 38.62 -69.46
N GLY A 704 -24.05 38.56 -69.63
CA GLY A 704 -24.71 38.09 -70.85
C GLY A 704 -24.46 36.60 -71.15
N ARG A 705 -24.16 35.79 -70.12
CA ARG A 705 -23.89 34.36 -70.23
C ARG A 705 -24.25 33.63 -68.91
N PRO A 706 -24.82 32.42 -68.93
CA PRO A 706 -25.13 31.67 -67.71
C PRO A 706 -23.95 31.52 -66.74
N VAL A 707 -24.22 31.54 -65.44
CA VAL A 707 -23.29 31.26 -64.35
C VAL A 707 -23.83 30.09 -63.52
N ASP A 708 -23.19 28.94 -63.63
CA ASP A 708 -23.56 27.69 -62.95
C ASP A 708 -22.87 27.58 -61.59
N LEU A 709 -23.65 27.32 -60.54
CA LEU A 709 -23.13 27.16 -59.19
C LEU A 709 -22.57 25.75 -58.95
N LYS A 710 -21.30 25.68 -58.56
CA LYS A 710 -20.66 24.47 -58.05
C LYS A 710 -20.51 24.55 -56.53
N VAL A 711 -21.34 23.77 -55.84
CA VAL A 711 -21.24 23.60 -54.38
C VAL A 711 -20.82 22.16 -54.10
N PRO A 712 -19.53 21.91 -53.83
CA PRO A 712 -19.01 20.60 -53.48
C PRO A 712 -19.25 20.28 -52.00
N ASP A 713 -19.13 19.00 -51.62
CA ASP A 713 -19.45 18.54 -50.25
C ASP A 713 -18.37 18.89 -49.21
N ARG A 714 -17.15 19.25 -49.65
CA ARG A 714 -16.01 19.54 -48.77
C ARG A 714 -15.19 20.73 -49.27
N TYR A 715 -14.47 21.38 -48.37
CA TYR A 715 -13.63 22.55 -48.68
C TYR A 715 -12.55 22.21 -49.71
N GLU A 716 -11.92 21.04 -49.60
CA GLU A 716 -10.87 20.57 -50.51
C GLU A 716 -11.37 20.36 -51.93
N ALA A 717 -12.64 19.97 -52.08
CA ALA A 717 -13.24 19.80 -53.39
C ALA A 717 -13.45 21.15 -54.08
N CYS A 718 -13.85 22.20 -53.35
CA CYS A 718 -13.91 23.56 -53.92
C CYS A 718 -12.53 24.08 -54.33
N LEU A 719 -11.51 23.80 -53.52
CA LEU A 719 -10.12 24.15 -53.81
C LEU A 719 -9.55 23.38 -55.01
N ARG A 720 -9.93 22.12 -55.18
CA ARG A 720 -9.58 21.33 -56.36
C ARG A 720 -10.28 21.87 -57.61
N ASP A 721 -11.57 22.20 -57.53
CA ASP A 721 -12.32 22.68 -58.69
C ASP A 721 -11.76 24.04 -59.20
N ILE A 722 -11.26 24.91 -58.31
CA ILE A 722 -10.58 26.15 -58.72
C ILE A 722 -9.14 25.90 -59.23
N TRP A 723 -8.43 24.87 -58.71
CA TRP A 723 -7.15 24.43 -59.27
C TRP A 723 -7.33 23.95 -60.70
N GLU A 724 -8.21 22.96 -60.90
CA GLU A 724 -8.39 22.25 -62.18
C GLU A 724 -9.03 23.13 -63.27
N GLU A 725 -9.27 24.42 -62.97
CA GLU A 725 -10.01 25.37 -63.80
C GLU A 725 -11.42 24.86 -64.16
N GLU A 726 -11.96 24.01 -63.28
CA GLU A 726 -13.33 23.49 -63.34
C GLU A 726 -14.36 24.50 -62.81
N ALA A 727 -13.90 25.49 -62.04
CA ALA A 727 -14.60 26.71 -61.66
C ALA A 727 -13.80 27.93 -62.16
N ASP A 728 -14.47 28.89 -62.80
CA ASP A 728 -13.84 30.12 -63.30
C ASP A 728 -13.65 31.15 -62.17
N PHE A 729 -14.60 31.14 -61.23
CA PHE A 729 -14.61 31.94 -60.02
C PHE A 729 -14.92 31.06 -58.81
N ALA A 730 -14.42 31.42 -57.64
CA ALA A 730 -14.79 30.74 -56.39
C ALA A 730 -14.99 31.72 -55.24
N TYR A 731 -15.96 31.42 -54.38
CA TYR A 731 -16.19 32.09 -53.10
C TYR A 731 -15.50 31.31 -51.98
N LEU A 732 -14.48 31.91 -51.37
CA LEU A 732 -13.56 31.27 -50.43
C LEU A 732 -13.54 31.98 -49.07
N THR A 733 -13.22 31.20 -48.02
CA THR A 733 -12.86 31.76 -46.71
C THR A 733 -11.43 32.35 -46.74
N PRO A 734 -11.05 33.22 -45.80
CA PRO A 734 -9.71 33.81 -45.76
C PRO A 734 -8.57 32.78 -45.73
N THR A 735 -8.72 31.69 -44.98
CA THR A 735 -7.71 30.61 -44.89
C THR A 735 -7.61 29.83 -46.20
N THR A 736 -8.75 29.50 -46.82
CA THR A 736 -8.75 28.78 -48.10
C THR A 736 -8.34 29.66 -49.27
N TYR A 737 -8.54 30.97 -49.17
CA TYR A 737 -7.99 31.95 -50.11
C TYR A 737 -6.47 31.96 -50.09
N ILE A 738 -5.84 32.16 -48.92
CA ILE A 738 -4.37 32.23 -48.86
C ILE A 738 -3.73 30.90 -49.28
N GLU A 739 -4.38 29.77 -49.01
CA GLU A 739 -3.98 28.46 -49.51
C GLU A 739 -4.08 28.39 -51.04
N ALA A 740 -5.22 28.77 -51.62
CA ALA A 740 -5.43 28.80 -53.07
C ALA A 740 -4.50 29.79 -53.79
N ARG A 741 -4.21 30.93 -53.18
CA ARG A 741 -3.31 31.97 -53.68
C ARG A 741 -1.88 31.44 -53.74
N HIS A 742 -1.43 30.81 -52.64
CA HIS A 742 -0.10 30.25 -52.54
C HIS A 742 0.10 29.05 -53.48
N LYS A 743 -0.87 28.11 -53.51
CA LYS A 743 -0.74 26.86 -54.26
C LYS A 743 -1.09 26.98 -55.74
N PHE A 744 -2.13 27.74 -56.09
CA PHE A 744 -2.71 27.74 -57.45
C PHE A 744 -2.59 29.09 -58.17
N GLY A 745 -2.14 30.15 -57.49
CA GLY A 745 -1.99 31.47 -58.10
C GLY A 745 -3.31 32.16 -58.43
N VAL A 746 -4.40 31.85 -57.71
CA VAL A 746 -5.70 32.52 -57.90
C VAL A 746 -5.58 34.03 -57.68
N SER A 747 -6.42 34.81 -58.36
CA SER A 747 -6.43 36.27 -58.25
C SER A 747 -7.66 36.78 -57.51
N LEU A 748 -7.48 37.73 -56.61
CA LEU A 748 -8.56 38.32 -55.83
C LEU A 748 -9.47 39.19 -56.72
N VAL A 749 -10.78 38.92 -56.71
CA VAL A 749 -11.77 39.66 -57.50
C VAL A 749 -12.43 40.71 -56.63
N ALA A 750 -13.06 40.29 -55.53
CA ALA A 750 -13.73 41.17 -54.59
C ALA A 750 -13.81 40.53 -53.20
N LYS A 751 -13.90 41.36 -52.15
CA LYS A 751 -14.16 40.92 -50.76
C LYS A 751 -15.57 41.32 -50.34
N ALA A 752 -16.25 40.49 -49.56
CA ALA A 752 -17.57 40.79 -49.05
C ALA A 752 -17.53 41.93 -48.01
N LEU A 753 -18.64 42.66 -47.87
CA LEU A 753 -18.86 43.66 -46.82
C LEU A 753 -20.02 43.24 -45.93
N ARG A 754 -19.73 43.02 -44.65
CA ARG A 754 -20.73 42.73 -43.62
C ARG A 754 -20.99 43.99 -42.80
N ASN A 755 -22.24 44.46 -42.77
CA ASN A 755 -22.61 45.72 -42.11
C ASN A 755 -21.72 46.92 -42.52
N GLY A 756 -21.27 46.96 -43.79
CA GLY A 756 -20.37 47.98 -44.32
C GLY A 756 -18.88 47.77 -44.02
N LEU A 757 -18.51 46.74 -43.26
CA LEU A 757 -17.13 46.48 -42.84
C LEU A 757 -16.50 45.35 -43.67
N PRO A 758 -15.19 45.47 -44.03
CA PRO A 758 -14.47 44.47 -44.82
C PRO A 758 -13.84 43.35 -43.96
N PHE A 759 -14.28 43.20 -42.71
CA PHE A 759 -13.77 42.23 -41.75
C PHE A 759 -14.90 41.69 -40.87
N ASN A 760 -14.58 40.61 -40.14
CA ASN A 760 -15.46 39.93 -39.22
C ASN A 760 -14.64 39.27 -38.10
N HIS A 761 -15.27 38.61 -37.14
CA HIS A 761 -14.58 37.98 -36.02
C HIS A 761 -14.96 36.51 -35.84
N SER A 762 -14.08 35.81 -35.14
CA SER A 762 -14.29 34.50 -34.56
C SER A 762 -14.63 34.65 -33.07
N ALA A 763 -15.42 33.73 -32.54
CA ALA A 763 -15.73 33.65 -31.13
C ALA A 763 -15.43 32.24 -30.60
N ILE A 764 -14.91 32.17 -29.37
CA ILE A 764 -14.98 30.97 -28.54
C ILE A 764 -16.22 31.09 -27.67
N VAL A 765 -17.07 30.08 -27.70
CA VAL A 765 -18.34 30.02 -26.99
C VAL A 765 -18.34 28.93 -25.94
N VAL A 766 -19.22 29.05 -24.97
CA VAL A 766 -19.44 28.12 -23.86
C VAL A 766 -20.95 27.93 -23.63
N PRO A 767 -21.39 26.81 -23.03
CA PRO A 767 -22.80 26.58 -22.76
C PRO A 767 -23.37 27.58 -21.74
N PRO A 768 -24.70 27.75 -21.69
CA PRO A 768 -25.36 28.58 -20.69
C PRO A 768 -24.98 28.17 -19.27
N GLY A 769 -24.57 29.14 -18.45
CA GLY A 769 -24.19 28.89 -17.05
C GLY A 769 -22.84 28.18 -16.86
N SER A 770 -22.02 28.11 -17.91
CA SER A 770 -20.67 27.54 -17.82
C SER A 770 -19.82 28.22 -16.73
N ARG A 771 -19.03 27.41 -16.01
CA ARG A 771 -18.04 27.90 -15.03
C ARG A 771 -16.73 28.34 -15.70
N ILE A 772 -16.61 28.18 -17.02
CA ILE A 772 -15.46 28.61 -17.82
C ILE A 772 -15.60 30.11 -18.05
N ALA A 773 -14.76 30.90 -17.38
CA ALA A 773 -14.77 32.37 -17.43
C ALA A 773 -13.55 32.95 -18.16
N ARG A 774 -12.49 32.17 -18.36
CA ARG A 774 -11.28 32.57 -19.10
C ARG A 774 -10.76 31.43 -19.99
N LEU A 775 -9.97 31.76 -21.01
CA LEU A 775 -9.47 30.81 -22.00
C LEU A 775 -8.59 29.70 -21.40
N GLU A 776 -7.82 29.98 -20.34
CA GLU A 776 -6.93 29.01 -19.70
C GLU A 776 -7.70 27.83 -19.08
N GLN A 777 -8.96 28.05 -18.70
CA GLN A 777 -9.82 27.05 -18.08
C GLN A 777 -10.40 26.05 -19.08
N ILE A 778 -10.13 26.24 -20.37
CA ILE A 778 -10.48 25.28 -21.42
C ILE A 778 -9.53 24.07 -21.40
N ALA A 779 -8.37 24.15 -20.72
CA ALA A 779 -7.53 22.98 -20.49
C ALA A 779 -8.32 21.87 -19.75
N GLY A 780 -8.25 20.64 -20.27
CA GLY A 780 -8.99 19.47 -19.79
C GLY A 780 -10.49 19.53 -20.08
N LYS A 781 -10.90 20.22 -21.15
CA LYS A 781 -12.30 20.32 -21.62
C LYS A 781 -12.46 19.79 -23.04
N ARG A 782 -13.70 19.42 -23.39
CA ARG A 782 -14.08 18.99 -24.73
C ARG A 782 -14.39 20.19 -25.60
N VAL A 783 -13.72 20.32 -26.75
CA VAL A 783 -13.85 21.51 -27.61
C VAL A 783 -14.38 21.14 -28.99
N ALA A 784 -15.47 21.79 -29.40
CA ALA A 784 -16.05 21.65 -30.73
C ALA A 784 -15.48 22.70 -31.70
N PHE A 785 -14.94 22.24 -32.83
CA PHE A 785 -14.52 23.09 -33.94
C PHE A 785 -15.35 22.81 -35.19
N GLY A 786 -15.34 23.75 -36.14
CA GLY A 786 -16.00 23.59 -37.45
C GLY A 786 -15.17 22.71 -38.38
N ASP A 787 -14.99 23.13 -39.63
CA ASP A 787 -14.06 22.46 -40.56
C ASP A 787 -12.59 22.74 -40.19
N GLU A 788 -11.71 21.77 -40.44
CA GLU A 788 -10.25 21.87 -40.26
C GLU A 788 -9.61 23.05 -41.03
N ARG A 789 -10.22 23.51 -42.14
CA ARG A 789 -9.77 24.67 -42.93
C ARG A 789 -10.55 25.94 -42.63
N SER A 790 -11.42 25.93 -41.62
CA SER A 790 -12.22 27.09 -41.24
C SER A 790 -11.39 28.14 -40.52
N THR A 791 -11.37 29.36 -41.06
CA THR A 791 -10.72 30.51 -40.43
C THR A 791 -11.34 30.81 -39.07
N SER A 792 -12.65 31.01 -39.03
CA SER A 792 -13.36 31.49 -37.83
C SER A 792 -13.75 30.38 -36.86
N SER A 793 -13.69 29.11 -37.25
CA SER A 793 -14.17 27.99 -36.42
C SER A 793 -13.06 27.05 -35.98
N TYR A 794 -11.84 27.21 -36.50
CA TYR A 794 -10.70 26.40 -36.07
C TYR A 794 -9.41 27.20 -35.93
N LEU A 795 -8.93 27.86 -36.99
CA LEU A 795 -7.65 28.59 -36.95
C LEU A 795 -7.62 29.69 -35.87
N MET A 796 -8.61 30.58 -35.86
CA MET A 796 -8.67 31.70 -34.91
C MET A 796 -8.96 31.26 -33.47
N PRO A 797 -9.90 30.33 -33.21
CA PRO A 797 -10.07 29.73 -31.90
C PRO A 797 -8.78 29.07 -31.37
N ARG A 798 -8.09 28.29 -32.21
CA ARG A 798 -6.83 27.63 -31.82
C ARG A 798 -5.73 28.64 -31.53
N LEU A 799 -5.63 29.73 -32.29
CA LEU A 799 -4.70 30.81 -32.02
C LEU A 799 -4.98 31.48 -30.66
N MET A 800 -6.25 31.77 -30.36
CA MET A 800 -6.65 32.37 -29.08
C MET A 800 -6.31 31.45 -27.89
N LEU A 801 -6.54 30.14 -28.02
CA LEU A 801 -6.17 29.15 -27.01
C LEU A 801 -4.65 29.05 -26.83
N ALA A 802 -3.89 28.95 -27.95
CA ALA A 802 -2.43 28.85 -27.91
C ALA A 802 -1.79 30.07 -27.24
N ARG A 803 -2.29 31.28 -27.53
CA ARG A 803 -1.82 32.52 -26.88
C ARG A 803 -2.20 32.61 -25.41
N ALA A 804 -3.26 31.91 -24.98
CA ALA A 804 -3.62 31.73 -23.58
C ALA A 804 -2.84 30.58 -22.89
N GLY A 805 -1.89 29.94 -23.59
CA GLY A 805 -1.10 28.84 -23.05
C GLY A 805 -1.81 27.48 -23.04
N VAL A 806 -2.94 27.35 -23.74
CA VAL A 806 -3.68 26.09 -23.89
C VAL A 806 -3.40 25.50 -25.27
N ARG A 807 -2.66 24.40 -25.32
CA ARG A 807 -2.41 23.64 -26.55
C ARG A 807 -3.51 22.60 -26.74
N LEU A 808 -3.64 22.08 -27.96
CA LEU A 808 -4.63 21.02 -28.24
C LEU A 808 -4.41 19.76 -27.40
N ILE A 809 -3.17 19.44 -27.03
CA ILE A 809 -2.83 18.30 -26.16
C ILE A 809 -3.27 18.51 -24.70
N ASP A 810 -3.50 19.77 -24.31
CA ASP A 810 -3.96 20.11 -22.98
C ASP A 810 -5.50 20.03 -22.88
N LEU A 811 -6.22 19.72 -23.97
CA LEU A 811 -7.67 19.48 -24.02
C LEU A 811 -7.99 18.02 -23.66
N ASP A 812 -9.18 17.77 -23.12
CA ASP A 812 -9.65 16.40 -22.86
C ASP A 812 -9.98 15.68 -24.17
N GLU A 813 -10.71 16.37 -25.06
CA GLU A 813 -11.04 15.91 -26.41
C GLU A 813 -11.33 17.12 -27.31
N TYR A 814 -11.14 16.98 -28.63
CA TYR A 814 -11.67 17.95 -29.59
C TYR A 814 -12.21 17.26 -30.83
N SER A 815 -13.27 17.83 -31.41
CA SER A 815 -14.02 17.22 -32.52
C SER A 815 -14.40 18.25 -33.58
N PHE A 816 -14.42 17.83 -34.85
CA PHE A 816 -14.80 18.66 -35.99
C PHE A 816 -16.24 18.38 -36.42
N PHE A 817 -17.09 19.41 -36.37
CA PHE A 817 -18.52 19.33 -36.68
C PHE A 817 -18.86 19.91 -38.07
N GLY A 818 -17.85 20.29 -38.85
CA GLY A 818 -17.99 20.76 -40.23
C GLY A 818 -18.45 22.21 -40.35
N HIS A 819 -19.67 22.54 -39.91
CA HIS A 819 -20.22 23.90 -40.03
C HIS A 819 -20.62 24.51 -38.67
N HIS A 820 -20.68 25.84 -38.63
CA HIS A 820 -20.73 26.61 -37.37
C HIS A 820 -22.00 26.34 -36.56
N ASP A 821 -23.13 26.10 -37.21
CA ASP A 821 -24.40 25.78 -36.55
C ASP A 821 -24.31 24.47 -35.75
N ARG A 822 -23.60 23.47 -36.27
CA ARG A 822 -23.38 22.20 -35.56
C ARG A 822 -22.46 22.35 -34.37
N VAL A 823 -21.46 23.24 -34.47
CA VAL A 823 -20.63 23.61 -33.32
C VAL A 823 -21.48 24.25 -32.23
N ALA A 824 -22.37 25.17 -32.57
CA ALA A 824 -23.29 25.79 -31.62
C ALA A 824 -24.25 24.76 -30.98
N GLU A 825 -24.78 23.84 -31.78
CA GLU A 825 -25.63 22.75 -31.30
C GLU A 825 -24.88 21.79 -30.38
N ALA A 826 -23.64 21.42 -30.70
CA ALA A 826 -22.81 20.54 -29.87
C ALA A 826 -22.50 21.16 -28.51
N VAL A 827 -22.21 22.47 -28.48
CA VAL A 827 -21.97 23.20 -27.23
C VAL A 827 -23.26 23.34 -26.41
N LEU A 828 -24.38 23.71 -27.04
CA LEU A 828 -25.68 23.79 -26.35
C LEU A 828 -26.20 22.43 -25.86
N GLY A 829 -25.90 21.36 -26.60
CA GLY A 829 -26.29 19.98 -26.30
C GLY A 829 -25.41 19.30 -25.26
N GLY A 830 -24.30 19.93 -24.83
CA GLY A 830 -23.35 19.37 -23.87
C GLY A 830 -22.42 18.30 -24.46
N GLU A 831 -22.39 18.15 -25.79
CA GLU A 831 -21.42 17.32 -26.50
C GLU A 831 -20.00 17.92 -26.41
N ALA A 832 -19.91 19.26 -26.33
CA ALA A 832 -18.68 19.98 -26.05
C ALA A 832 -18.87 21.04 -24.96
N ASP A 833 -17.81 21.30 -24.20
CA ASP A 833 -17.80 22.26 -23.09
C ASP A 833 -17.43 23.68 -23.55
N ALA A 834 -16.79 23.78 -24.72
CA ALA A 834 -16.54 25.03 -25.44
C ALA A 834 -16.54 24.78 -26.95
N GLY A 835 -16.66 25.84 -27.76
CA GLY A 835 -16.55 25.69 -29.21
C GLY A 835 -16.11 26.95 -29.94
N GLY A 836 -15.50 26.81 -31.11
CA GLY A 836 -15.05 27.92 -31.94
C GLY A 836 -15.95 28.16 -33.15
N MET A 837 -16.42 29.37 -33.40
CA MET A 837 -17.29 29.70 -34.56
C MET A 837 -17.19 31.17 -34.97
N MET A 838 -17.86 31.58 -36.04
CA MET A 838 -18.00 33.01 -36.39
C MET A 838 -18.82 33.77 -35.34
N GLU A 839 -18.41 34.99 -35.00
CA GLU A 839 -19.07 35.81 -33.99
C GLU A 839 -20.54 36.08 -34.32
N ALA A 840 -20.85 36.37 -35.59
CA ALA A 840 -22.22 36.57 -36.05
C ALA A 840 -23.10 35.33 -35.77
N THR A 841 -22.56 34.12 -35.98
CA THR A 841 -23.25 32.88 -35.65
C THR A 841 -23.43 32.73 -34.14
N ALA A 842 -22.38 32.98 -33.36
CA ALA A 842 -22.46 32.93 -31.89
C ALA A 842 -23.54 33.87 -31.35
N ARG A 843 -23.63 35.11 -31.87
CA ARG A 843 -24.65 36.09 -31.51
C ARG A 843 -26.06 35.64 -31.88
N ARG A 844 -26.24 34.96 -33.02
CA ARG A 844 -27.55 34.39 -33.41
C ARG A 844 -28.02 33.30 -32.44
N PHE A 845 -27.10 32.51 -31.92
CA PHE A 845 -27.42 31.47 -30.93
C PHE A 845 -27.41 31.99 -29.47
N ALA A 846 -27.05 33.25 -29.23
CA ALA A 846 -27.07 33.84 -27.89
C ALA A 846 -28.48 33.88 -27.30
N GLU A 847 -29.52 34.06 -28.11
CA GLU A 847 -30.93 33.97 -27.69
C GLU A 847 -31.30 32.57 -27.16
N ARG A 848 -30.57 31.54 -27.57
CA ARG A 848 -30.71 30.15 -27.09
C ARG A 848 -29.82 29.84 -25.88
N GLY A 849 -29.16 30.84 -25.30
CA GLY A 849 -28.34 30.72 -24.09
C GLY A 849 -26.84 30.49 -24.34
N LEU A 850 -26.37 30.52 -25.59
CA LEU A 850 -24.95 30.33 -25.89
C LEU A 850 -24.14 31.56 -25.41
N GLY A 851 -23.11 31.33 -24.59
CA GLY A 851 -22.24 32.39 -24.06
C GLY A 851 -21.01 32.62 -24.93
N ILE A 852 -20.63 33.88 -25.18
CA ILE A 852 -19.38 34.23 -25.86
C ILE A 852 -18.30 34.47 -24.80
N LEU A 853 -17.24 33.64 -24.84
CA LEU A 853 -16.12 33.69 -23.90
C LEU A 853 -15.01 34.64 -24.39
N ALA A 854 -14.67 34.58 -25.68
CA ALA A 854 -13.64 35.42 -26.29
C ALA A 854 -13.99 35.70 -27.75
N VAL A 855 -13.55 36.84 -28.27
CA VAL A 855 -13.70 37.26 -29.66
C VAL A 855 -12.32 37.57 -30.24
N SER A 856 -12.06 37.14 -31.48
CA SER A 856 -10.78 37.35 -32.15
C SER A 856 -10.58 38.79 -32.61
N PRO A 857 -9.34 39.20 -32.96
CA PRO A 857 -9.10 40.39 -33.77
C PRO A 857 -9.79 40.32 -35.15
N ASP A 858 -9.81 41.44 -35.86
CA ASP A 858 -10.35 41.58 -37.21
C ASP A 858 -9.81 40.50 -38.16
N ILE A 859 -10.72 39.69 -38.70
CA ILE A 859 -10.45 38.71 -39.75
C ILE A 859 -10.99 39.29 -41.05
N PRO A 860 -10.20 39.36 -42.13
CA PRO A 860 -10.71 39.77 -43.44
C PRO A 860 -11.95 38.98 -43.84
N GLU A 861 -12.90 39.64 -44.51
CA GLU A 861 -14.10 38.95 -44.98
C GLU A 861 -13.83 37.97 -46.13
N PHE A 862 -14.82 37.14 -46.40
CA PHE A 862 -14.77 36.12 -47.43
C PHE A 862 -14.63 36.79 -48.80
N CYS A 863 -13.98 36.10 -49.72
CA CYS A 863 -13.63 36.68 -51.01
C CYS A 863 -14.09 35.85 -52.19
N VAL A 864 -14.38 36.55 -53.28
CA VAL A 864 -14.47 35.97 -54.61
C VAL A 864 -13.09 36.04 -55.25
N VAL A 865 -12.64 34.91 -55.79
CA VAL A 865 -11.40 34.79 -56.54
C VAL A 865 -11.67 34.32 -57.96
N ALA A 866 -10.75 34.63 -58.86
CA ALA A 866 -10.69 34.10 -60.21
C ALA A 866 -9.58 33.04 -60.29
N ALA A 867 -9.86 31.93 -60.99
CA ALA A 867 -8.83 30.95 -61.32
C ALA A 867 -7.67 31.60 -62.07
N ALA A 868 -6.46 31.03 -61.98
CA ALA A 868 -5.27 31.59 -62.62
C ALA A 868 -5.41 31.75 -64.15
N GLY A 869 -6.19 30.88 -64.79
CA GLY A 869 -6.47 30.90 -66.23
C GLY A 869 -7.52 31.91 -66.70
N THR A 870 -8.30 32.52 -65.78
CA THR A 870 -9.44 33.40 -66.09
C THR A 870 -8.97 34.71 -66.74
N PRO A 871 -9.51 35.13 -67.90
CA PRO A 871 -9.08 36.36 -68.58
C PRO A 871 -9.29 37.61 -67.71
N ALA A 872 -8.28 38.48 -67.62
CA ALA A 872 -8.34 39.71 -66.82
C ALA A 872 -9.58 40.58 -67.11
N PRO A 873 -10.01 40.82 -68.37
CA PRO A 873 -11.22 41.59 -68.65
C PRO A 873 -12.50 40.96 -68.08
N LEU A 874 -12.55 39.62 -68.00
CA LEU A 874 -13.68 38.90 -67.43
C LEU A 874 -13.67 39.02 -65.90
N ALA A 875 -12.51 38.87 -65.26
CA ALA A 875 -12.35 39.07 -63.83
C ALA A 875 -12.66 40.52 -63.39
N ASP A 876 -12.20 41.51 -64.17
CA ASP A 876 -12.51 42.93 -63.95
C ASP A 876 -14.00 43.21 -64.11
N ARG A 877 -14.66 42.61 -65.11
CA ARG A 877 -16.11 42.74 -65.29
C ARG A 877 -16.91 42.13 -64.13
N VAL A 878 -16.49 40.97 -63.61
CA VAL A 878 -17.11 40.38 -62.41
C VAL A 878 -16.86 41.26 -61.18
N ARG A 879 -15.67 41.84 -61.04
CA ARG A 879 -15.38 42.82 -59.98
C ARG A 879 -16.31 44.03 -60.07
N GLU A 880 -16.48 44.62 -61.24
CA GLU A 880 -17.42 45.74 -61.46
C GLU A 880 -18.85 45.37 -61.05
N LEU A 881 -19.33 44.19 -61.48
CA LEU A 881 -20.68 43.73 -61.14
C LEU A 881 -20.87 43.52 -59.64
N LEU A 882 -19.90 42.87 -58.98
CA LEU A 882 -19.93 42.60 -57.54
C LEU A 882 -19.84 43.90 -56.72
N THR A 883 -18.88 44.77 -57.03
CA THR A 883 -18.71 46.06 -56.33
C THR A 883 -19.82 47.06 -56.65
N GLY A 884 -20.53 46.85 -57.77
CA GLY A 884 -21.72 47.61 -58.12
C GLY A 884 -22.95 47.26 -57.29
N LEU A 885 -23.00 46.10 -56.61
CA LEU A 885 -24.13 45.73 -55.73
C LEU A 885 -24.17 46.66 -54.50
N SER A 886 -25.25 47.41 -54.35
CA SER A 886 -25.40 48.40 -53.28
C SER A 886 -26.57 48.08 -52.36
N ALA A 887 -26.33 48.04 -51.05
CA ALA A 887 -27.39 47.93 -50.04
C ALA A 887 -28.46 49.04 -50.12
N SER A 888 -28.18 50.15 -50.80
CA SER A 888 -29.14 51.23 -51.02
C SER A 888 -30.25 50.86 -52.03
N ARG A 889 -30.05 49.84 -52.87
CA ARG A 889 -31.03 49.36 -53.85
C ARG A 889 -31.75 48.11 -53.32
N PRO A 890 -33.10 48.10 -53.22
CA PRO A 890 -33.84 46.97 -52.63
C PRO A 890 -33.69 45.62 -53.35
N GLU A 891 -33.36 45.61 -54.64
CA GLU A 891 -33.16 44.37 -55.40
C GLU A 891 -31.75 43.78 -55.15
N ASP A 892 -30.72 44.62 -55.20
CA ASP A 892 -29.35 44.25 -54.81
C ASP A 892 -29.29 43.80 -53.35
N LEU A 893 -29.99 44.49 -52.46
CA LEU A 893 -30.05 44.13 -51.04
C LEU A 893 -30.67 42.73 -50.85
N ARG A 894 -31.62 42.33 -51.69
CA ARG A 894 -32.18 40.96 -51.67
C ARG A 894 -31.14 39.93 -52.10
N ILE A 895 -30.32 40.22 -53.12
CA ILE A 895 -29.22 39.34 -53.57
C ILE A 895 -28.15 39.21 -52.49
N LEU A 896 -27.77 40.32 -51.85
CA LEU A 896 -26.76 40.31 -50.78
C LEU A 896 -27.27 39.54 -49.55
N LYS A 897 -28.53 39.80 -49.14
CA LYS A 897 -29.15 39.15 -47.98
C LYS A 897 -29.45 37.66 -48.20
N SER A 898 -29.52 37.19 -49.45
CA SER A 898 -29.66 35.75 -49.71
C SER A 898 -28.40 34.98 -49.35
N ILE A 899 -27.22 35.62 -49.44
CA ILE A 899 -25.94 35.01 -49.05
C ILE A 899 -25.78 35.00 -47.54
N SER A 900 -25.94 36.17 -46.92
CA SER A 900 -25.91 36.36 -45.47
C SER A 900 -26.75 37.58 -45.11
N SER A 901 -27.57 37.49 -44.06
CA SER A 901 -28.59 38.51 -43.72
C SER A 901 -28.03 39.91 -43.40
N ASP A 902 -26.74 39.98 -43.11
CA ASP A 902 -25.93 41.14 -42.72
C ASP A 902 -24.96 41.59 -43.83
N TYR A 903 -25.07 41.04 -45.04
CA TYR A 903 -24.29 41.50 -46.19
C TYR A 903 -24.84 42.78 -46.77
N THR A 904 -23.93 43.68 -47.12
CA THR A 904 -24.20 45.06 -47.53
C THR A 904 -23.56 45.45 -48.86
N GLY A 905 -22.63 44.64 -49.36
CA GLY A 905 -22.00 44.83 -50.66
C GLY A 905 -20.73 43.99 -50.82
N PHE A 906 -19.98 44.31 -51.87
CA PHE A 906 -18.61 43.84 -52.08
C PHE A 906 -17.69 45.04 -52.30
N ALA A 907 -16.43 44.94 -51.90
CA ALA A 907 -15.39 45.93 -52.15
C ALA A 907 -14.24 45.33 -52.96
N ALA A 908 -13.46 46.18 -53.60
CA ALA A 908 -12.14 45.79 -54.07
C ALA A 908 -11.28 45.40 -52.85
N GLY A 909 -10.61 44.25 -52.94
CA GLY A 909 -9.66 43.79 -51.92
C GLY A 909 -8.25 43.68 -52.49
N ALA A 910 -7.25 43.78 -51.63
CA ALA A 910 -5.85 43.52 -51.96
C ALA A 910 -5.37 42.21 -51.31
N ASP A 911 -4.38 41.54 -51.92
CA ASP A 911 -3.82 40.29 -51.34
C ASP A 911 -3.22 40.52 -49.94
N ALA A 912 -2.69 41.72 -49.71
CA ALA A 912 -2.14 42.16 -48.43
C ALA A 912 -3.19 42.24 -47.31
N ASP A 913 -4.49 42.39 -47.66
CA ASP A 913 -5.57 42.38 -46.66
C ASP A 913 -5.58 41.07 -45.86
N TYR A 914 -5.00 39.98 -46.41
CA TYR A 914 -5.01 38.63 -45.83
C TYR A 914 -3.71 38.25 -45.10
N ASP A 915 -2.74 39.17 -44.95
CA ASP A 915 -1.44 38.87 -44.31
C ASP A 915 -1.58 38.47 -42.83
N GLY A 916 -2.52 39.06 -42.09
CA GLY A 916 -2.80 38.65 -40.70
C GLY A 916 -3.22 37.17 -40.59
N VAL A 917 -3.91 36.66 -41.61
CA VAL A 917 -4.29 35.23 -41.68
C VAL A 917 -3.07 34.37 -41.97
N ARG A 918 -2.13 34.83 -42.84
CA ARG A 918 -0.85 34.14 -43.10
C ARG A 918 -0.01 34.03 -41.84
N THR A 919 0.12 35.11 -41.08
CA THR A 919 0.83 35.10 -39.78
C THR A 919 0.17 34.12 -38.82
N SER A 920 -1.16 34.11 -38.75
CA SER A 920 -1.90 33.20 -37.87
C SER A 920 -1.69 31.73 -38.25
N VAL A 921 -1.68 31.40 -39.55
CA VAL A 921 -1.36 30.04 -40.03
C VAL A 921 0.07 29.66 -39.67
N GLN A 922 1.03 30.57 -39.82
CA GLN A 922 2.42 30.32 -39.45
C GLN A 922 2.57 30.06 -37.94
N GLU A 923 1.89 30.83 -37.10
CA GLU A 923 1.96 30.70 -35.64
C GLU A 923 1.31 29.39 -35.15
N VAL A 924 0.18 29.01 -35.74
CA VAL A 924 -0.61 27.86 -35.30
C VAL A 924 -0.14 26.54 -35.92
N TYR A 925 0.15 26.54 -37.22
CA TYR A 925 0.47 25.33 -37.99
C TYR A 925 1.95 25.24 -38.39
N GLY A 926 2.71 26.33 -38.30
CA GLY A 926 4.10 26.37 -38.79
C GLY A 926 4.22 26.39 -40.32
N ILE A 927 3.11 26.60 -41.03
CA ILE A 927 3.06 26.60 -42.50
C ILE A 927 3.19 28.03 -43.02
N THR A 928 4.17 28.26 -43.90
CA THR A 928 4.39 29.58 -44.52
C THR A 928 3.68 29.66 -45.87
N TYR A 929 2.53 30.34 -45.92
CA TYR A 929 1.93 30.74 -47.19
C TYR A 929 2.51 32.07 -47.65
N THR A 930 3.19 32.07 -48.79
CA THR A 930 3.74 33.30 -49.39
C THR A 930 2.63 34.10 -50.09
N GLY A 931 2.67 35.43 -49.97
CA GLY A 931 1.94 36.32 -50.87
C GLY A 931 2.54 36.20 -52.26
N GLY A 932 1.71 36.04 -53.29
CA GLY A 932 2.21 36.03 -54.66
C GLY A 932 2.81 37.40 -54.96
N GLY A 933 4.13 37.46 -55.16
CA GLY A 933 4.81 38.66 -55.65
C GLY A 933 4.17 39.12 -56.96
N ALA A 934 4.01 40.45 -57.09
CA ALA A 934 3.50 41.09 -58.29
C ALA A 934 4.29 40.72 -59.55
#